data_AF-A0A1G0B0L5-F1
#
_entry.id   AF-A0A1G0B0L5-F1
#
_cell.length_a   1.000
_cell.length_b   1.000
_cell.length_c   1.000
_cell.angle_alpha   90.00
_cell.angle_beta   90.00
_cell.angle_gamma   90.00
#
_symmetry.space_group_name_H-M   'P 1'
#
loop_
_entity.id
_entity.type
_entity.pdbx_description
1 polymer ?
#
loop_
_entity_poly.entity_id
_entity_poly.type
_entity_poly.pdbx_seq_one_letter_code
_entity_poly.pdbx_strand_id
1 'polypeptide(L)'
;MKKTTFTLLIFLMTFFAYCQTKENKFNFDFEQIENGFPVDWIISGGSNYSISLDSTNVKKGKYSILIDFNEGKKDFKALGFAIPNYNGKKVTLTGFIKTENVTEGNAGLWMMIEPSIIGDNMYGRGVQGTTDWKKYEITLDMNPSETEQIVIGGQLAGNGKMWLDDFTVTIDGNNVKDLKPLVKKVFPAEIDKEFDSGSQITNLSIDGYKIENLKTLGLVWGFLKYYHPNIANGDFNWDYELFRVIPKVINVKNNKERDSVLVEWITQLGQFEQAIEIKSDSMEIKMKPDLDWISNSNFSNELSSLLLKVKNSNRSGEHFYVRLFPVVGFPVFKNENPYPTMKYPDVGFRILALYRYWNIIQYYFPYKYLIGEDWKKVLQEFIPKIINATNETEYTLTILELITRINDSHASIWGGNQVLNNYKGLNYSVVDLSFIENKAVVNYFNDDTLGKETGLQIGDVISKINDQSVESIVKKNLKYTPASNYPTKLREIAIRTLLLTNDTIINIEYIRDNQKRTKIIKTNSSNKVKIWKKHFDNLADTCFKLINPKIAYINNSTLKTSFMPKIWELIKNTDGIIIDCRFSPHYAPLDSLSSYLYPKKTPYAKFTKGNIKTPGLFTFNYIDSTGKENKEYYKGKVIILVNEQTQSSSEYHAMAYQKAPNSIVIGSTTAAADGNVSTEFYLPGEIMTAITGIGVYYPNGGETQRIGIVPDIEVKPTIEGIKNGRDELIEKAIEVINKH
;
A
#
# COMPACT_ATOMS: atom_id res chain seq x y z
N MET A 1 -12.29 -10.83 -9.65
CA MET A 1 -11.04 -11.16 -8.94
C MET A 1 -10.58 -10.15 -7.88
N LYS A 2 -11.16 -8.94 -7.74
CA LYS A 2 -10.68 -7.94 -6.75
C LYS A 2 -11.66 -7.55 -5.63
N LYS A 3 -12.98 -7.54 -5.86
CA LYS A 3 -13.94 -7.12 -4.83
C LYS A 3 -14.06 -8.10 -3.66
N THR A 4 -14.11 -9.40 -3.93
CA THR A 4 -14.16 -10.43 -2.89
C THR A 4 -12.84 -10.52 -2.11
N THR A 5 -11.70 -10.33 -2.79
CA THR A 5 -10.36 -10.34 -2.19
C THR A 5 -10.13 -9.12 -1.27
N PHE A 6 -10.68 -7.95 -1.63
CA PHE A 6 -10.52 -6.73 -0.85
C PHE A 6 -11.39 -6.69 0.42
N THR A 7 -12.58 -7.32 0.39
CA THR A 7 -13.42 -7.48 1.59
C THR A 7 -12.86 -8.56 2.53
N LEU A 8 -12.12 -9.54 1.99
CA LEU A 8 -11.39 -10.54 2.78
C LEU A 8 -10.16 -9.94 3.50
N LEU A 9 -9.44 -9.01 2.86
CA LEU A 9 -8.21 -8.40 3.40
C LEU A 9 -8.42 -7.47 4.61
N ILE A 10 -9.60 -6.83 4.74
CA ILE A 10 -9.89 -5.91 5.86
C ILE A 10 -10.27 -6.68 7.14
N PHE A 11 -10.57 -7.98 7.06
CA PHE A 11 -11.25 -8.73 8.13
C PHE A 11 -10.32 -9.50 9.09
N LEU A 12 -9.05 -9.76 8.74
CA LEU A 12 -8.23 -10.80 9.39
C LEU A 12 -7.40 -10.35 10.62
N MET A 13 -7.59 -9.12 11.14
CA MET A 13 -6.86 -8.62 12.32
C MET A 13 -7.31 -9.20 13.68
N THR A 14 -8.21 -10.19 13.72
CA THR A 14 -8.76 -10.72 15.00
C THR A 14 -8.48 -12.21 15.26
N PHE A 15 -7.50 -12.83 14.61
CA PHE A 15 -6.99 -14.15 15.02
C PHE A 15 -6.00 -14.01 16.19
N PHE A 16 -6.50 -13.67 17.39
CA PHE A 16 -5.69 -13.73 18.60
C PHE A 16 -5.58 -15.17 19.14
N ALA A 17 -4.37 -15.48 19.60
CA ALA A 17 -3.88 -16.78 19.98
C ALA A 17 -4.67 -17.48 21.10
N TYR A 18 -5.11 -18.70 20.82
CA TYR A 18 -5.16 -19.79 21.79
C TYR A 18 -4.73 -21.09 21.09
N CYS A 19 -3.42 -21.31 21.02
CA CYS A 19 -2.92 -22.66 20.76
C CYS A 19 -1.71 -22.90 21.66
N GLN A 20 -1.99 -23.12 22.95
CA GLN A 20 -1.05 -23.76 23.85
C GLN A 20 -1.71 -24.99 24.49
N THR A 21 -1.03 -26.12 24.29
CA THR A 21 -0.89 -27.26 25.22
C THR A 21 -2.10 -28.11 25.59
N LYS A 22 -3.04 -28.35 24.67
CA LYS A 22 -3.88 -29.57 24.71
C LYS A 22 -3.63 -30.40 23.47
N GLU A 23 -3.68 -31.74 23.58
CA GLU A 23 -3.62 -32.65 22.44
C GLU A 23 -4.46 -32.09 21.29
N ASN A 24 -3.84 -31.81 20.13
CA ASN A 24 -4.47 -31.12 18.99
C ASN A 24 -5.64 -31.94 18.44
N LYS A 25 -6.81 -31.83 19.06
CA LYS A 25 -8.01 -32.52 18.66
C LYS A 25 -8.78 -31.64 17.68
N PHE A 26 -8.31 -31.58 16.44
CA PHE A 26 -8.94 -30.80 15.37
C PHE A 26 -10.42 -31.20 15.18
N ASN A 27 -11.33 -30.24 15.37
CA ASN A 27 -12.77 -30.40 15.27
C ASN A 27 -13.27 -30.33 13.80
N PHE A 28 -12.59 -31.03 12.89
CA PHE A 28 -12.85 -30.98 11.45
C PHE A 28 -14.15 -31.69 11.02
N ASP A 29 -14.73 -32.49 11.90
CA ASP A 29 -16.01 -33.18 11.73
C ASP A 29 -17.17 -32.46 12.42
N PHE A 30 -16.92 -31.30 13.05
CA PHE A 30 -17.95 -30.50 13.73
C PHE A 30 -18.65 -31.19 14.92
N GLU A 31 -18.05 -32.25 15.48
CA GLU A 31 -18.68 -33.04 16.55
C GLU A 31 -18.44 -32.49 17.97
N GLN A 32 -17.44 -31.62 18.15
CA GLN A 32 -17.14 -31.00 19.44
C GLN A 32 -17.88 -29.65 19.54
N ILE A 33 -18.91 -29.61 20.38
CA ILE A 33 -19.83 -28.47 20.50
C ILE A 33 -19.69 -27.79 21.86
N GLU A 34 -19.58 -26.46 21.85
CA GLU A 34 -19.65 -25.62 23.04
C GLU A 34 -20.61 -24.45 22.75
N ASN A 35 -21.50 -24.13 23.69
CA ASN A 35 -22.50 -23.07 23.54
C ASN A 35 -23.34 -23.15 22.24
N GLY A 36 -23.59 -24.37 21.76
CA GLY A 36 -24.40 -24.61 20.56
C GLY A 36 -23.67 -24.39 19.23
N PHE A 37 -22.33 -24.32 19.24
CA PHE A 37 -21.51 -24.15 18.03
C PHE A 37 -20.25 -25.02 18.05
N PRO A 38 -19.69 -25.43 16.90
CA PRO A 38 -18.40 -26.14 16.86
C PRO A 38 -17.27 -25.33 17.50
N VAL A 39 -16.54 -25.95 18.41
CA VAL A 39 -15.37 -25.37 19.07
C VAL A 39 -14.31 -24.99 18.02
N ASP A 40 -13.64 -23.84 18.24
CA ASP A 40 -12.54 -23.24 17.45
C ASP A 40 -12.87 -22.78 16.01
N TRP A 41 -14.11 -22.93 15.57
CA TRP A 41 -14.55 -22.41 14.26
C TRP A 41 -15.03 -20.97 14.35
N ILE A 42 -14.58 -20.13 13.40
CA ILE A 42 -14.88 -18.70 13.35
C ILE A 42 -15.78 -18.39 12.16
N ILE A 43 -16.82 -17.59 12.41
CA ILE A 43 -17.79 -17.16 11.39
C ILE A 43 -17.37 -15.80 10.81
N SER A 44 -17.53 -15.64 9.51
CA SER A 44 -17.33 -14.37 8.80
C SER A 44 -18.34 -14.17 7.67
N GLY A 45 -18.42 -12.96 7.12
CA GLY A 45 -19.31 -12.60 6.00
C GLY A 45 -20.64 -11.96 6.43
N GLY A 46 -21.53 -11.75 5.46
CA GLY A 46 -22.71 -10.89 5.55
C GLY A 46 -23.72 -11.28 6.65
N SER A 47 -24.48 -10.31 7.13
CA SER A 47 -25.53 -10.53 8.14
C SER A 47 -26.78 -11.20 7.58
N ASN A 48 -26.90 -11.30 6.25
CA ASN A 48 -28.06 -11.84 5.54
C ASN A 48 -28.08 -13.37 5.45
N TYR A 49 -27.13 -14.03 6.11
CA TYR A 49 -27.01 -15.48 6.16
C TYR A 49 -26.95 -15.94 7.60
N SER A 50 -27.43 -17.13 7.85
CA SER A 50 -27.25 -17.83 9.12
C SER A 50 -26.25 -18.97 8.97
N ILE A 51 -25.54 -19.27 10.07
CA ILE A 51 -24.76 -20.51 10.21
C ILE A 51 -25.29 -21.24 11.44
N SER A 52 -25.61 -22.52 11.28
CA SER A 52 -26.12 -23.35 12.36
C SER A 52 -25.65 -24.80 12.23
N LEU A 53 -25.71 -25.54 13.33
CA LEU A 53 -25.58 -26.99 13.34
C LEU A 53 -26.85 -27.63 12.77
N ASP A 54 -26.69 -28.64 11.92
CA ASP A 54 -27.78 -29.47 11.42
C ASP A 54 -27.54 -30.94 11.81
N SER A 55 -28.52 -31.58 12.45
CA SER A 55 -28.49 -33.00 12.84
C SER A 55 -29.33 -33.91 11.93
N THR A 56 -29.99 -33.33 10.93
CA THR A 56 -30.84 -34.03 9.96
C THR A 56 -30.12 -34.28 8.65
N ASN A 57 -29.37 -33.29 8.14
CA ASN A 57 -28.55 -33.44 6.95
C ASN A 57 -27.09 -33.65 7.35
N VAL A 58 -26.70 -34.89 7.62
CA VAL A 58 -25.35 -35.22 8.09
C VAL A 58 -24.69 -36.17 7.10
N LYS A 59 -23.42 -35.94 6.76
CA LYS A 59 -22.63 -36.87 5.96
C LYS A 59 -21.97 -37.92 6.85
N LYS A 60 -21.45 -37.51 8.01
CA LYS A 60 -20.76 -38.38 8.98
C LYS A 60 -20.90 -37.80 10.39
N GLY A 61 -20.99 -38.66 11.40
CA GLY A 61 -21.16 -38.19 12.77
C GLY A 61 -22.60 -37.83 13.09
N LYS A 62 -22.80 -36.85 13.97
CA LYS A 62 -24.10 -36.38 14.44
C LYS A 62 -24.47 -35.01 13.89
N TYR A 63 -23.49 -34.21 13.47
CA TYR A 63 -23.73 -32.84 13.06
C TYR A 63 -23.02 -32.52 11.76
N SER A 64 -23.65 -31.67 10.95
CA SER A 64 -23.01 -30.91 9.88
C SER A 64 -23.20 -29.42 10.13
N ILE A 65 -22.50 -28.58 9.37
CA ILE A 65 -22.73 -27.13 9.38
C ILE A 65 -23.58 -26.72 8.19
N LEU A 66 -24.72 -26.08 8.47
CA LEU A 66 -25.56 -25.41 7.50
C LEU A 66 -25.16 -23.93 7.40
N ILE A 67 -24.98 -23.45 6.18
CA ILE A 67 -24.95 -22.03 5.84
C ILE A 67 -26.17 -21.75 4.96
N ASP A 68 -27.06 -20.87 5.43
CA ASP A 68 -28.35 -20.57 4.78
C ASP A 68 -28.44 -19.08 4.43
N PHE A 69 -28.75 -18.77 3.17
CA PHE A 69 -29.10 -17.42 2.76
C PHE A 69 -30.56 -17.13 3.13
N ASN A 70 -30.77 -16.15 3.99
CA ASN A 70 -32.11 -15.80 4.48
C ASN A 70 -32.84 -14.91 3.46
N GLU A 71 -32.49 -13.62 3.43
CA GLU A 71 -33.09 -12.62 2.56
C GLU A 71 -32.19 -11.39 2.40
N GLY A 72 -32.48 -10.52 1.43
CA GLY A 72 -31.77 -9.25 1.24
C GLY A 72 -30.62 -9.32 0.23
N LYS A 73 -29.57 -8.53 0.47
CA LYS A 73 -28.45 -8.39 -0.47
C LYS A 73 -27.57 -9.64 -0.44
N LYS A 74 -27.42 -10.29 -1.59
CA LYS A 74 -26.55 -11.45 -1.82
C LYS A 74 -25.08 -11.03 -1.79
N ASP A 75 -24.34 -11.44 -0.76
CA ASP A 75 -22.88 -11.36 -0.68
C ASP A 75 -22.24 -12.75 -0.45
N PHE A 76 -21.68 -13.02 0.72
CA PHE A 76 -21.17 -14.35 1.11
C PHE A 76 -21.17 -14.53 2.64
N LYS A 77 -21.20 -15.79 3.08
CA LYS A 77 -20.94 -16.20 4.45
C LYS A 77 -19.93 -17.34 4.47
N ALA A 78 -19.01 -17.32 5.42
CA ALA A 78 -17.94 -18.30 5.51
C ALA A 78 -17.69 -18.75 6.95
N LEU A 79 -17.21 -19.98 7.06
CA LEU A 79 -16.70 -20.59 8.28
C LEU A 79 -15.21 -20.88 8.09
N GLY A 80 -14.38 -20.61 9.09
CA GLY A 80 -12.93 -20.82 9.06
C GLY A 80 -12.37 -21.47 10.32
N PHE A 81 -11.31 -22.25 10.16
CA PHE A 81 -10.54 -22.91 11.22
C PHE A 81 -9.05 -22.66 10.99
N ALA A 82 -8.33 -22.20 12.01
CA ALA A 82 -6.89 -21.97 11.93
C ALA A 82 -6.10 -23.21 12.38
N ILE A 83 -5.08 -23.59 11.63
CA ILE A 83 -4.12 -24.63 12.01
C ILE A 83 -2.70 -24.08 11.99
N PRO A 84 -1.79 -24.61 12.83
CA PRO A 84 -0.41 -24.14 12.86
C PRO A 84 0.34 -24.51 11.57
N ASN A 85 1.54 -23.96 11.42
CA ASN A 85 2.45 -24.33 10.34
C ASN A 85 3.04 -25.75 10.54
N TYR A 86 3.42 -26.40 9.45
CA TYR A 86 4.02 -27.74 9.43
C TYR A 86 5.19 -27.79 8.45
N ASN A 87 6.07 -28.77 8.61
CA ASN A 87 7.09 -29.02 7.60
C ASN A 87 6.47 -29.73 6.39
N GLY A 88 6.54 -29.12 5.21
CA GLY A 88 6.04 -29.68 3.95
C GLY A 88 5.94 -28.63 2.85
N LYS A 89 5.62 -29.05 1.62
CA LYS A 89 5.57 -28.17 0.44
C LYS A 89 4.16 -27.93 -0.09
N LYS A 90 3.20 -28.77 0.28
CA LYS A 90 1.80 -28.66 -0.14
C LYS A 90 0.86 -28.90 1.02
N VAL A 91 -0.17 -28.08 1.12
CA VAL A 91 -1.32 -28.32 1.99
C VAL A 91 -2.55 -28.63 1.14
N THR A 92 -3.32 -29.64 1.53
CA THR A 92 -4.55 -30.04 0.85
C THR A 92 -5.69 -30.12 1.84
N LEU A 93 -6.78 -29.41 1.54
CA LEU A 93 -8.06 -29.49 2.25
C LEU A 93 -9.04 -30.31 1.42
N THR A 94 -9.64 -31.30 2.05
CA THR A 94 -10.80 -32.02 1.51
C THR A 94 -11.98 -31.92 2.46
N GLY A 95 -13.20 -31.95 1.92
CA GLY A 95 -14.44 -31.92 2.69
C GLY A 95 -15.64 -32.27 1.82
N PHE A 96 -16.76 -32.58 2.46
CA PHE A 96 -18.02 -32.86 1.76
C PHE A 96 -18.90 -31.62 1.72
N ILE A 97 -19.53 -31.40 0.57
CA ILE A 97 -20.50 -30.32 0.34
C ILE A 97 -21.79 -30.91 -0.20
N LYS A 98 -22.92 -30.47 0.36
CA LYS A 98 -24.28 -30.64 -0.18
C LYS A 98 -24.89 -29.26 -0.38
N THR A 99 -25.71 -29.06 -1.41
CA THR A 99 -26.33 -27.76 -1.69
C THR A 99 -27.81 -27.87 -2.00
N GLU A 100 -28.54 -26.79 -1.73
CA GLU A 100 -29.93 -26.63 -2.15
C GLU A 100 -30.14 -25.23 -2.72
N ASN A 101 -30.71 -25.14 -3.92
CA ASN A 101 -31.13 -23.87 -4.55
C ASN A 101 -30.05 -22.79 -4.69
N VAL A 102 -28.77 -23.19 -4.87
CA VAL A 102 -27.66 -22.25 -5.13
C VAL A 102 -27.66 -21.86 -6.62
N THR A 103 -28.55 -20.95 -7.01
CA THR A 103 -28.77 -20.58 -8.42
C THR A 103 -28.06 -19.31 -8.86
N GLU A 104 -27.69 -18.45 -7.91
CA GLU A 104 -27.02 -17.17 -8.12
C GLU A 104 -25.80 -17.06 -7.21
N GLY A 105 -24.69 -17.68 -7.60
CA GLY A 105 -23.45 -17.71 -6.82
C GLY A 105 -22.80 -19.08 -6.85
N ASN A 106 -22.12 -19.45 -5.77
CA ASN A 106 -21.51 -20.77 -5.58
C ASN A 106 -21.23 -21.10 -4.11
N ALA A 107 -21.29 -22.40 -3.80
CA ALA A 107 -20.79 -23.01 -2.57
C ALA A 107 -19.38 -23.57 -2.79
N GLY A 108 -18.51 -23.59 -1.78
CA GLY A 108 -17.18 -24.15 -1.95
C GLY A 108 -16.34 -24.21 -0.68
N LEU A 109 -15.26 -24.99 -0.75
CA LEU A 109 -14.18 -24.95 0.22
C LEU A 109 -13.34 -23.69 0.00
N TRP A 110 -12.66 -23.23 1.05
CA TRP A 110 -11.63 -22.22 0.93
C TRP A 110 -10.43 -22.49 1.85
N MET A 111 -9.26 -21.99 1.45
CA MET A 111 -8.01 -22.12 2.19
C MET A 111 -7.11 -20.92 1.93
N MET A 112 -6.35 -20.52 2.95
CA MET A 112 -5.39 -19.41 2.93
C MET A 112 -4.14 -19.79 3.73
N ILE A 113 -2.97 -19.29 3.30
CA ILE A 113 -1.70 -19.42 4.00
C ILE A 113 -1.21 -18.01 4.33
N GLU A 114 -1.11 -17.68 5.61
CA GLU A 114 -0.62 -16.38 6.07
C GLU A 114 0.91 -16.26 5.93
N PRO A 115 1.45 -15.06 5.62
CA PRO A 115 0.77 -13.77 5.45
C PRO A 115 0.33 -13.47 4.00
N SER A 116 0.11 -14.48 3.14
CA SER A 116 -0.09 -14.29 1.70
C SER A 116 -1.53 -13.93 1.29
N ILE A 117 -1.66 -13.30 0.11
CA ILE A 117 -2.93 -13.05 -0.62
C ILE A 117 -3.38 -14.29 -1.42
N ILE A 118 -2.54 -15.33 -1.50
CA ILE A 118 -2.84 -16.57 -2.24
C ILE A 118 -3.71 -17.46 -1.34
N GLY A 119 -5.00 -17.49 -1.67
CA GLY A 119 -5.96 -18.45 -1.16
C GLY A 119 -6.78 -19.03 -2.30
N ASP A 120 -7.20 -20.28 -2.15
CA ASP A 120 -8.15 -20.91 -3.06
C ASP A 120 -9.51 -20.92 -2.39
N ASN A 121 -10.55 -20.48 -3.09
CA ASN A 121 -11.92 -20.47 -2.59
C ASN A 121 -12.90 -21.10 -3.60
N MET A 122 -12.38 -21.94 -4.49
CA MET A 122 -13.10 -22.57 -5.60
C MET A 122 -13.80 -21.58 -6.54
N TYR A 123 -13.27 -20.36 -6.71
CA TYR A 123 -13.87 -19.38 -7.62
C TYR A 123 -13.98 -19.93 -9.06
N GLY A 124 -15.17 -19.80 -9.66
CA GLY A 124 -15.46 -20.29 -11.01
C GLY A 124 -15.61 -21.82 -11.11
N ARG A 125 -15.36 -22.56 -10.02
CA ARG A 125 -15.45 -24.03 -9.96
C ARG A 125 -16.23 -24.54 -8.74
N GLY A 126 -16.92 -23.65 -8.03
CA GLY A 126 -17.75 -23.98 -6.87
C GLY A 126 -19.05 -24.67 -7.27
N VAL A 127 -19.73 -25.22 -6.28
CA VAL A 127 -20.97 -25.99 -6.44
C VAL A 127 -22.14 -25.06 -6.69
N GLN A 128 -22.98 -25.41 -7.67
CA GLN A 128 -24.18 -24.69 -8.06
C GLN A 128 -25.37 -25.65 -8.13
N GLY A 129 -26.57 -25.12 -7.98
CA GLY A 129 -27.83 -25.87 -7.97
C GLY A 129 -28.07 -26.64 -6.69
N THR A 130 -28.99 -27.60 -6.76
CA THR A 130 -29.29 -28.56 -5.70
C THR A 130 -28.50 -29.83 -5.96
N THR A 131 -27.62 -30.21 -5.05
CA THR A 131 -26.71 -31.35 -5.18
C THR A 131 -26.72 -32.18 -3.91
N ASP A 132 -26.57 -33.49 -4.04
CA ASP A 132 -26.33 -34.37 -2.89
C ASP A 132 -24.85 -34.31 -2.48
N TRP A 133 -24.53 -34.88 -1.31
CA TRP A 133 -23.20 -34.89 -0.73
C TRP A 133 -22.13 -35.38 -1.71
N LYS A 134 -21.17 -34.51 -2.01
CA LYS A 134 -19.99 -34.85 -2.82
C LYS A 134 -18.72 -34.34 -2.15
N LYS A 135 -17.63 -35.11 -2.30
CA LYS A 135 -16.30 -34.73 -1.81
C LYS A 135 -15.66 -33.72 -2.76
N TYR A 136 -15.07 -32.67 -2.20
CA TYR A 136 -14.29 -31.66 -2.92
C TYR A 136 -12.91 -31.51 -2.30
N GLU A 137 -11.98 -30.95 -3.09
CA GLU A 137 -10.57 -30.80 -2.72
C GLU A 137 -10.01 -29.47 -3.27
N ILE A 138 -9.16 -28.84 -2.45
CA ILE A 138 -8.31 -27.71 -2.83
C ILE A 138 -6.89 -27.93 -2.27
N THR A 139 -5.88 -27.56 -3.05
CA THR A 139 -4.46 -27.71 -2.70
C THR A 139 -3.73 -26.41 -2.95
N LEU A 140 -2.86 -26.01 -2.01
CA LEU A 140 -1.96 -24.88 -2.16
C LEU A 140 -0.51 -25.33 -1.93
N ASP A 141 0.41 -24.74 -2.69
CA ASP A 141 1.83 -24.81 -2.38
C ASP A 141 2.12 -23.97 -1.13
N MET A 142 2.94 -24.49 -0.23
CA MET A 142 3.36 -23.83 1.02
C MET A 142 4.88 -23.81 1.13
N ASN A 143 5.39 -22.78 1.82
CA ASN A 143 6.78 -22.69 2.20
C ASN A 143 6.87 -22.58 3.72
N PRO A 144 7.37 -23.60 4.45
CA PRO A 144 7.39 -23.60 5.90
C PRO A 144 8.14 -22.41 6.51
N SER A 145 9.13 -21.85 5.81
CA SER A 145 9.88 -20.68 6.30
C SER A 145 9.13 -19.35 6.13
N GLU A 146 8.08 -19.32 5.32
CA GLU A 146 7.24 -18.14 5.04
C GLU A 146 5.80 -18.30 5.52
N THR A 147 5.41 -19.50 5.96
CA THR A 147 4.06 -19.81 6.44
C THR A 147 3.96 -19.50 7.93
N GLU A 148 3.09 -18.55 8.28
CA GLU A 148 2.81 -18.24 9.68
C GLU A 148 1.67 -19.10 10.23
N GLN A 149 0.57 -19.16 9.47
CA GLN A 149 -0.63 -19.91 9.82
C GLN A 149 -1.32 -20.40 8.54
N ILE A 150 -2.10 -21.48 8.65
CA ILE A 150 -2.97 -21.95 7.56
C ILE A 150 -4.42 -21.84 8.05
N VAL A 151 -5.29 -21.22 7.28
CA VAL A 151 -6.72 -21.11 7.57
C VAL A 151 -7.50 -21.88 6.52
N ILE A 152 -8.40 -22.75 6.96
CA ILE A 152 -9.21 -23.63 6.11
C ILE A 152 -10.70 -23.45 6.42
N GLY A 153 -11.58 -23.73 5.45
CA GLY A 153 -13.00 -23.55 5.69
C GLY A 153 -13.91 -23.84 4.51
N GLY A 154 -15.16 -23.41 4.64
CA GLY A 154 -16.16 -23.44 3.58
C GLY A 154 -16.92 -22.11 3.51
N GLN A 155 -17.43 -21.78 2.32
CA GLN A 155 -18.16 -20.55 2.05
C GLN A 155 -19.37 -20.79 1.15
N LEU A 156 -20.43 -20.02 1.39
CA LEU A 156 -21.55 -19.84 0.47
C LEU A 156 -21.55 -18.39 0.00
N ALA A 157 -21.39 -18.16 -1.29
CA ALA A 157 -21.57 -16.88 -1.92
C ALA A 157 -22.84 -16.93 -2.77
N GLY A 158 -23.79 -16.01 -2.56
CA GLY A 158 -25.03 -15.96 -3.32
C GLY A 158 -26.28 -16.36 -2.56
N ASN A 159 -27.16 -17.13 -3.19
CA ASN A 159 -28.39 -17.63 -2.57
C ASN A 159 -28.32 -19.14 -2.26
N GLY A 160 -29.38 -19.64 -1.64
CA GLY A 160 -29.57 -21.06 -1.36
C GLY A 160 -28.94 -21.49 -0.04
N LYS A 161 -28.67 -22.80 0.06
CA LYS A 161 -28.13 -23.46 1.25
C LYS A 161 -26.91 -24.28 0.90
N MET A 162 -25.98 -24.35 1.83
CA MET A 162 -24.85 -25.26 1.78
C MET A 162 -24.72 -26.00 3.11
N TRP A 163 -24.50 -27.30 3.05
CA TRP A 163 -24.02 -28.09 4.18
C TRP A 163 -22.56 -28.50 4.00
N LEU A 164 -21.80 -28.49 5.09
CA LEU A 164 -20.38 -28.85 5.17
C LEU A 164 -20.18 -29.95 6.21
N ASP A 165 -19.35 -30.95 5.90
CA ASP A 165 -19.04 -32.05 6.82
C ASP A 165 -17.71 -32.77 6.47
N ASP A 166 -17.16 -33.49 7.46
CA ASP A 166 -16.00 -34.41 7.41
C ASP A 166 -14.77 -33.83 6.71
N PHE A 167 -14.23 -32.74 7.25
CA PHE A 167 -13.01 -32.14 6.69
C PHE A 167 -11.77 -32.97 7.01
N THR A 168 -10.83 -33.00 6.08
CA THR A 168 -9.50 -33.60 6.26
C THR A 168 -8.45 -32.68 5.66
N VAL A 169 -7.42 -32.39 6.45
CA VAL A 169 -6.26 -31.60 6.01
C VAL A 169 -5.03 -32.48 5.98
N THR A 170 -4.26 -32.39 4.89
CA THR A 170 -2.98 -33.10 4.74
C THR A 170 -1.86 -32.16 4.34
N ILE A 171 -0.64 -32.47 4.77
CA ILE A 171 0.62 -31.82 4.39
C ILE A 171 1.47 -32.85 3.65
N ASP A 172 1.76 -32.58 2.38
CA ASP A 172 2.41 -33.52 1.46
C ASP A 172 1.77 -34.93 1.48
N GLY A 173 0.44 -34.99 1.64
CA GLY A 173 -0.35 -36.22 1.70
C GLY A 173 -0.47 -36.87 3.09
N ASN A 174 0.25 -36.40 4.11
CA ASN A 174 0.16 -36.90 5.48
C ASN A 174 -0.89 -36.12 6.29
N ASN A 175 -1.73 -36.79 7.08
CA ASN A 175 -2.77 -36.14 7.86
C ASN A 175 -2.16 -35.24 8.95
N VAL A 176 -2.65 -34.00 9.08
CA VAL A 176 -2.16 -33.05 10.10
C VAL A 176 -2.32 -33.56 11.54
N LYS A 177 -3.28 -34.46 11.79
CA LYS A 177 -3.47 -35.12 13.09
C LYS A 177 -2.26 -35.97 13.51
N ASP A 178 -1.49 -36.45 12.54
CA ASP A 178 -0.33 -37.32 12.74
C ASP A 178 1.00 -36.55 12.68
N LEU A 179 0.95 -35.24 12.43
CA LEU A 179 2.12 -34.39 12.26
C LEU A 179 2.39 -33.54 13.50
N LYS A 180 3.68 -33.25 13.72
CA LYS A 180 4.10 -32.26 14.72
C LYS A 180 4.11 -30.87 14.08
N PRO A 181 3.40 -29.88 14.67
CA PRO A 181 3.49 -28.50 14.23
C PRO A 181 4.92 -27.99 14.25
N LEU A 182 5.26 -27.14 13.28
CA LEU A 182 6.51 -26.41 13.27
C LEU A 182 6.45 -25.35 14.37
N VAL A 183 7.32 -25.47 15.37
CA VAL A 183 7.42 -24.49 16.45
C VAL A 183 8.05 -23.22 15.88
N LYS A 184 7.36 -22.08 16.00
CA LYS A 184 7.90 -20.78 15.58
C LYS A 184 9.25 -20.57 16.27
N LYS A 185 10.30 -20.34 15.48
CA LYS A 185 11.62 -19.97 16.00
C LYS A 185 11.47 -18.67 16.79
N VAL A 186 11.75 -18.71 18.08
CA VAL A 186 11.87 -17.51 18.92
C VAL A 186 13.28 -16.99 18.75
N PHE A 187 13.41 -15.76 18.29
CA PHE A 187 14.70 -15.12 18.08
C PHE A 187 15.20 -14.48 19.39
N PRO A 188 16.51 -14.46 19.67
CA PRO A 188 17.04 -13.77 20.84
C PRO A 188 16.57 -12.30 20.94
N ALA A 189 16.43 -11.61 19.81
CA ALA A 189 15.86 -10.28 19.71
C ALA A 189 14.44 -10.16 20.31
N GLU A 190 13.62 -11.21 20.24
CA GLU A 190 12.25 -11.20 20.77
C GLU A 190 12.22 -11.45 22.28
N ILE A 191 13.26 -12.04 22.85
CA ILE A 191 13.38 -12.37 24.28
C ILE A 191 13.86 -11.17 25.09
N ASP A 192 14.67 -10.31 24.48
CA ASP A 192 15.15 -9.08 25.12
C ASP A 192 14.01 -8.07 25.32
N LYS A 193 13.66 -7.83 26.59
CA LYS A 193 12.55 -6.95 27.05
C LYS A 193 13.04 -5.72 27.82
N GLU A 194 14.34 -5.43 27.84
CA GLU A 194 14.93 -4.42 28.74
C GLU A 194 14.24 -3.04 28.65
N PHE A 195 13.82 -2.62 27.46
CA PHE A 195 13.26 -1.28 27.21
C PHE A 195 11.78 -1.30 26.80
N ASP A 196 11.03 -2.35 27.14
CA ASP A 196 9.58 -2.43 26.86
C ASP A 196 8.79 -1.26 27.48
N SER A 197 9.26 -0.74 28.62
CA SER A 197 8.60 0.35 29.35
C SER A 197 9.15 1.74 29.05
N GLY A 198 10.16 1.88 28.17
CA GLY A 198 10.84 3.15 27.89
C GLY A 198 12.33 2.96 27.63
N SER A 199 12.95 3.90 26.90
CA SER A 199 14.36 3.86 26.52
C SER A 199 15.32 4.33 27.63
N GLN A 200 14.76 4.86 28.74
CA GLN A 200 15.48 5.58 29.80
C GLN A 200 16.13 6.91 29.34
N ILE A 201 15.97 7.30 28.07
CA ILE A 201 16.45 8.56 27.50
C ILE A 201 15.24 9.51 27.40
N THR A 202 14.90 10.17 28.51
CA THR A 202 13.72 11.05 28.58
C THR A 202 14.01 12.49 28.17
N ASN A 203 15.25 12.94 28.31
CA ASN A 203 15.71 14.26 27.89
C ASN A 203 17.14 14.18 27.36
N LEU A 204 17.47 15.04 26.39
CA LEU A 204 18.80 15.10 25.81
C LEU A 204 19.16 16.53 25.45
N SER A 205 20.12 17.13 26.18
CA SER A 205 20.71 18.40 25.78
C SER A 205 21.67 18.18 24.62
N ILE A 206 21.41 18.86 23.50
CA ILE A 206 22.16 18.76 22.24
C ILE A 206 22.88 20.06 21.91
N ASP A 207 24.06 19.91 21.32
CA ASP A 207 24.86 20.96 20.69
C ASP A 207 25.32 20.45 19.30
N GLY A 208 26.05 21.28 18.55
CA GLY A 208 26.53 20.89 17.22
C GLY A 208 27.37 19.61 17.21
N TYR A 209 28.17 19.37 18.25
CA TYR A 209 29.03 18.19 18.35
C TYR A 209 28.22 16.92 18.64
N LYS A 210 27.27 16.98 19.58
CA LYS A 210 26.35 15.87 19.85
C LYS A 210 25.45 15.54 18.66
N ILE A 211 25.01 16.55 17.92
CA ILE A 211 24.24 16.34 16.68
C ILE A 211 25.07 15.57 15.65
N GLU A 212 26.35 15.90 15.45
CA GLU A 212 27.23 15.14 14.55
C GLU A 212 27.50 13.72 15.05
N ASN A 213 27.63 13.51 16.36
CA ASN A 213 27.79 12.18 16.94
C ASN A 213 26.53 11.32 16.76
N LEU A 214 25.34 11.89 16.98
CA LEU A 214 24.07 11.22 16.70
C LEU A 214 23.88 10.97 15.20
N LYS A 215 24.27 11.88 14.32
CA LYS A 215 24.23 11.63 12.88
C LYS A 215 25.13 10.44 12.51
N THR A 216 26.35 10.42 13.02
CA THR A 216 27.30 9.30 12.83
C THR A 216 26.71 7.99 13.33
N LEU A 217 26.15 7.99 14.53
CA LEU A 217 25.48 6.83 15.11
C LEU A 217 24.30 6.36 14.24
N GLY A 218 23.48 7.28 13.70
CA GLY A 218 22.36 6.93 12.84
C GLY A 218 22.77 6.27 11.52
N LEU A 219 23.89 6.70 10.94
CA LEU A 219 24.49 6.06 9.76
C LEU A 219 25.00 4.65 10.09
N VAL A 220 25.78 4.52 11.17
CA VAL A 220 26.36 3.24 11.60
C VAL A 220 25.28 2.26 12.04
N TRP A 221 24.32 2.68 12.87
CA TRP A 221 23.22 1.84 13.35
C TRP A 221 22.41 1.26 12.19
N GLY A 222 22.06 2.08 11.20
CA GLY A 222 21.29 1.61 10.05
C GLY A 222 22.09 0.78 9.07
N PHE A 223 23.37 1.08 8.89
CA PHE A 223 24.28 0.23 8.13
C PHE A 223 24.37 -1.16 8.75
N LEU A 224 24.65 -1.23 10.06
CA LEU A 224 24.71 -2.50 10.79
C LEU A 224 23.37 -3.25 10.73
N LYS A 225 22.24 -2.54 10.89
CA LYS A 225 20.89 -3.13 10.81
C LYS A 225 20.71 -4.03 9.60
N TYR A 226 21.23 -3.60 8.44
CA TYR A 226 21.01 -4.29 7.17
C TYR A 226 22.24 -5.05 6.64
N TYR A 227 23.44 -4.80 7.16
CA TYR A 227 24.68 -5.44 6.69
C TYR A 227 25.28 -6.45 7.66
N HIS A 228 25.03 -6.36 8.97
CA HIS A 228 25.65 -7.24 9.96
C HIS A 228 24.91 -8.60 10.04
N PRO A 229 25.59 -9.74 9.80
CA PRO A 229 24.91 -11.04 9.75
C PRO A 229 24.14 -11.42 11.01
N ASN A 230 24.72 -11.16 12.20
CA ASN A 230 24.07 -11.53 13.47
C ASN A 230 22.82 -10.66 13.76
N ILE A 231 22.76 -9.43 13.25
CA ILE A 231 21.55 -8.60 13.34
C ILE A 231 20.50 -9.12 12.34
N ALA A 232 20.93 -9.44 11.12
CA ALA A 232 20.05 -10.05 10.11
C ALA A 232 19.49 -11.40 10.57
N ASN A 233 20.19 -12.14 11.44
CA ASN A 233 19.74 -13.41 12.02
C ASN A 233 18.75 -13.25 13.17
N GLY A 234 18.53 -12.03 13.69
CA GLY A 234 17.66 -11.77 14.84
C GLY A 234 18.32 -12.04 16.19
N ASP A 235 19.65 -12.01 16.27
CA ASP A 235 20.39 -12.30 17.53
C ASP A 235 20.34 -11.13 18.53
N PHE A 236 19.96 -9.93 18.06
CA PHE A 236 19.91 -8.71 18.87
C PHE A 236 18.61 -7.96 18.66
N ASN A 237 17.99 -7.47 19.74
CA ASN A 237 16.93 -6.49 19.64
C ASN A 237 17.55 -5.15 19.23
N TRP A 238 17.53 -4.88 17.92
CA TRP A 238 18.30 -3.79 17.36
C TRP A 238 17.81 -2.38 17.75
N ASP A 239 16.53 -2.28 18.11
CA ASP A 239 15.97 -1.06 18.67
C ASP A 239 16.51 -0.81 20.09
N TYR A 240 16.71 -1.85 20.89
CA TYR A 240 17.22 -1.75 22.25
C TYR A 240 18.73 -1.53 22.30
N GLU A 241 19.47 -2.15 21.37
CA GLU A 241 20.88 -1.86 21.18
C GLU A 241 21.14 -0.37 20.91
N LEU A 242 20.23 0.30 20.18
CA LEU A 242 20.31 1.76 20.00
C LEU A 242 20.27 2.51 21.35
N PHE A 243 19.36 2.13 22.23
CA PHE A 243 19.20 2.77 23.54
C PHE A 243 20.39 2.52 24.46
N ARG A 244 21.02 1.34 24.36
CA ARG A 244 22.27 1.02 25.09
C ARG A 244 23.46 1.86 24.64
N VAL A 245 23.56 2.18 23.34
CA VAL A 245 24.73 2.87 22.78
C VAL A 245 24.59 4.40 22.75
N ILE A 246 23.38 4.97 22.64
CA ILE A 246 23.17 6.42 22.63
C ILE A 246 23.88 7.11 23.81
N PRO A 247 23.67 6.72 25.09
CA PRO A 247 24.32 7.37 26.23
C PRO A 247 25.84 7.32 26.18
N LYS A 248 26.41 6.24 25.61
CA LYS A 248 27.86 6.09 25.48
C LYS A 248 28.42 7.06 24.45
N VAL A 249 27.73 7.24 23.32
CA VAL A 249 28.17 8.10 22.20
C VAL A 249 28.01 9.59 22.48
N ILE A 250 26.94 10.00 23.16
CA ILE A 250 26.68 11.43 23.43
C ILE A 250 27.56 12.03 24.52
N ASN A 251 28.16 11.20 25.38
CA ASN A 251 28.96 11.61 26.53
C ASN A 251 30.47 11.58 26.28
N VAL A 252 30.90 11.22 25.06
CA VAL A 252 32.32 11.23 24.66
C VAL A 252 32.85 12.64 24.47
N LYS A 253 34.15 12.84 24.69
CA LYS A 253 34.78 14.17 24.64
C LYS A 253 35.29 14.55 23.26
N ASN A 254 35.57 13.57 22.39
CA ASN A 254 36.16 13.77 21.07
C ASN A 254 35.88 12.59 20.14
N ASN A 255 36.19 12.75 18.85
CA ASN A 255 35.94 11.73 17.82
C ASN A 255 36.67 10.41 18.08
N LYS A 256 37.85 10.44 18.72
CA LYS A 256 38.62 9.23 19.01
C LYS A 256 37.88 8.36 20.04
N GLU A 257 37.37 8.97 21.11
CA GLU A 257 36.55 8.28 22.11
C GLU A 257 35.25 7.74 21.49
N ARG A 258 34.58 8.52 20.63
CA ARG A 258 33.40 8.05 19.88
C ARG A 258 33.73 6.79 19.08
N ASP A 259 34.80 6.83 18.30
CA ASP A 259 35.16 5.72 17.42
C ASP A 259 35.54 4.47 18.22
N SER A 260 36.21 4.62 19.38
CA SER A 260 36.47 3.50 20.29
C SER A 260 35.18 2.87 20.83
N VAL A 261 34.18 3.69 21.22
CA VAL A 261 32.86 3.18 21.64
C VAL A 261 32.19 2.39 20.51
N LEU A 262 32.25 2.89 19.27
CA LEU A 262 31.64 2.21 18.12
C LEU A 262 32.37 0.91 17.76
N VAL A 263 33.70 0.88 17.82
CA VAL A 263 34.50 -0.34 17.60
C VAL A 263 34.17 -1.41 18.64
N GLU A 264 34.14 -1.03 19.93
CA GLU A 264 33.80 -1.94 21.01
C GLU A 264 32.38 -2.51 20.82
N TRP A 265 31.41 -1.64 20.53
CA TRP A 265 30.01 -2.04 20.32
C TRP A 265 29.88 -3.00 19.13
N ILE A 266 30.48 -2.70 17.97
CA ILE A 266 30.42 -3.60 16.80
C ILE A 266 31.11 -4.94 17.08
N THR A 267 32.22 -4.93 17.82
CA THR A 267 32.95 -6.16 18.17
C THR A 267 32.12 -7.07 19.08
N GLN A 268 31.32 -6.49 19.98
CA GLN A 268 30.42 -7.22 20.87
C GLN A 268 29.25 -7.90 20.14
N LEU A 269 28.93 -7.50 18.91
CA LEU A 269 27.89 -8.14 18.08
C LEU A 269 28.27 -9.54 17.59
N GLY A 270 29.48 -10.00 17.90
CA GLY A 270 29.96 -11.34 17.60
C GLY A 270 30.74 -11.45 16.28
N GLN A 271 31.32 -12.63 16.07
CA GLN A 271 32.11 -12.91 14.86
C GLN A 271 31.20 -13.14 13.65
N PHE A 272 31.74 -12.88 12.47
CA PHE A 272 31.09 -13.15 11.19
C PHE A 272 32.14 -13.47 10.11
N GLU A 273 31.73 -14.19 9.08
CA GLU A 273 32.60 -14.54 7.95
C GLU A 273 32.52 -13.48 6.85
N GLN A 274 33.65 -13.24 6.17
CA GLN A 274 33.68 -12.42 4.96
C GLN A 274 33.28 -13.27 3.75
N ALA A 275 32.55 -12.68 2.81
CA ALA A 275 32.19 -13.33 1.57
C ALA A 275 33.45 -13.57 0.71
N ILE A 276 33.54 -14.76 0.11
CA ILE A 276 34.42 -14.99 -1.04
C ILE A 276 33.82 -14.23 -2.21
N GLU A 277 34.65 -13.44 -2.91
CA GLU A 277 34.31 -12.52 -3.99
C GLU A 277 32.99 -12.83 -4.71
N ILE A 278 31.97 -11.99 -4.49
CA ILE A 278 30.63 -12.17 -5.06
C ILE A 278 30.71 -11.81 -6.54
N LYS A 279 30.50 -12.79 -7.43
CA LYS A 279 30.38 -12.54 -8.88
C LYS A 279 29.33 -11.46 -9.12
N SER A 280 29.71 -10.43 -9.87
CA SER A 280 28.78 -9.40 -10.34
C SER A 280 27.68 -10.07 -11.16
N ASP A 281 26.43 -9.98 -10.71
CA ASP A 281 25.30 -10.27 -11.58
C ASP A 281 25.42 -9.41 -12.84
N SER A 282 25.13 -9.99 -14.00
CA SER A 282 25.17 -9.33 -15.32
C SER A 282 24.07 -8.28 -15.51
N MET A 283 23.40 -7.84 -14.43
CA MET A 283 22.26 -6.95 -14.46
C MET A 283 22.72 -5.48 -14.53
N GLU A 284 21.96 -4.68 -15.29
CA GLU A 284 22.20 -3.24 -15.41
C GLU A 284 21.88 -2.55 -14.07
N ILE A 285 22.87 -1.87 -13.49
CA ILE A 285 22.74 -1.19 -12.20
C ILE A 285 22.09 0.18 -12.40
N LYS A 286 20.97 0.43 -11.71
CA LYS A 286 20.32 1.76 -11.65
C LYS A 286 20.86 2.62 -10.51
N MET A 287 21.08 2.03 -9.34
CA MET A 287 21.60 2.74 -8.17
C MET A 287 22.52 1.83 -7.37
N LYS A 288 23.72 2.33 -7.04
CA LYS A 288 24.67 1.64 -6.15
C LYS A 288 24.45 2.02 -4.69
N PRO A 289 24.86 1.16 -3.72
CA PRO A 289 24.87 1.54 -2.31
C PRO A 289 25.72 2.79 -2.05
N ASP A 290 25.17 3.73 -1.29
CA ASP A 290 25.85 4.96 -0.85
C ASP A 290 26.55 4.71 0.50
N LEU A 291 27.75 4.14 0.41
CA LEU A 291 28.58 3.72 1.54
C LEU A 291 29.97 4.37 1.57
N ASP A 292 30.25 5.30 0.67
CA ASP A 292 31.57 5.95 0.57
C ASP A 292 31.91 6.78 1.82
N TRP A 293 30.89 7.14 2.61
CA TRP A 293 31.06 7.77 3.92
C TRP A 293 31.89 6.93 4.89
N ILE A 294 31.96 5.60 4.73
CA ILE A 294 32.78 4.73 5.59
C ILE A 294 34.27 5.08 5.44
N SER A 295 34.71 5.39 4.22
CA SER A 295 36.12 5.70 3.91
C SER A 295 36.43 7.19 3.86
N ASN A 296 35.41 8.03 3.65
CA ASN A 296 35.57 9.48 3.51
C ASN A 296 35.27 10.25 4.81
N SER A 297 34.78 9.58 5.85
CA SER A 297 34.61 10.20 7.17
C SER A 297 35.95 10.26 7.92
N ASN A 298 36.07 11.21 8.85
CA ASN A 298 37.20 11.31 9.76
C ASN A 298 37.09 10.28 10.91
N PHE A 299 36.97 9.00 10.54
CA PHE A 299 36.97 7.87 11.46
C PHE A 299 38.39 7.36 11.70
N SER A 300 38.59 6.69 12.83
CA SER A 300 39.78 5.89 13.05
C SER A 300 39.93 4.81 11.97
N ASN A 301 41.18 4.46 11.65
CA ASN A 301 41.48 3.37 10.72
C ASN A 301 40.85 2.05 11.16
N GLU A 302 40.77 1.82 12.47
CA GLU A 302 40.17 0.63 13.06
C GLU A 302 38.67 0.55 12.79
N LEU A 303 37.91 1.62 13.06
CA LEU A 303 36.48 1.67 12.80
C LEU A 303 36.16 1.50 11.31
N SER A 304 36.88 2.24 10.45
CA SER A 304 36.71 2.16 9.00
C SER A 304 36.96 0.74 8.49
N SER A 305 38.04 0.09 8.96
CA SER A 305 38.37 -1.29 8.60
C SER A 305 37.30 -2.28 9.06
N LEU A 306 36.75 -2.10 10.28
CA LEU A 306 35.70 -2.95 10.82
C LEU A 306 34.40 -2.82 10.03
N LEU A 307 33.98 -1.60 9.70
CA LEU A 307 32.80 -1.34 8.87
C LEU A 307 32.94 -1.92 7.45
N LEU A 308 34.14 -1.83 6.86
CA LEU A 308 34.42 -2.45 5.55
C LEU A 308 34.38 -3.99 5.62
N LYS A 309 34.83 -4.60 6.72
CA LYS A 309 34.64 -6.05 6.94
C LYS A 309 33.16 -6.41 7.00
N VAL A 310 32.33 -5.64 7.72
CA VAL A 310 30.88 -5.84 7.78
C VAL A 310 30.24 -5.71 6.39
N LYS A 311 30.63 -4.68 5.62
CA LYS A 311 30.15 -4.48 4.24
C LYS A 311 30.35 -5.74 3.39
N ASN A 312 31.52 -6.36 3.53
CA ASN A 312 31.94 -7.54 2.78
C ASN A 312 31.61 -8.88 3.48
N SER A 313 30.76 -8.87 4.52
CA SER A 313 30.36 -10.11 5.20
C SER A 313 29.49 -11.02 4.33
N ASN A 314 29.57 -12.33 4.57
CA ASN A 314 28.71 -13.33 3.96
C ASN A 314 27.30 -13.24 4.54
N ARG A 315 26.29 -13.23 3.67
CA ARG A 315 24.87 -13.08 4.04
C ARG A 315 23.99 -14.12 3.33
N SER A 316 23.13 -14.79 4.10
CA SER A 316 22.24 -15.87 3.62
C SER A 316 21.21 -15.39 2.60
N GLY A 317 20.83 -14.10 2.67
CA GLY A 317 19.74 -13.52 1.88
C GLY A 317 18.40 -13.53 2.61
N GLU A 318 18.33 -14.19 3.76
CA GLU A 318 17.27 -14.02 4.75
C GLU A 318 17.64 -12.89 5.71
N HIS A 319 16.62 -12.20 6.24
CA HIS A 319 16.83 -11.10 7.16
C HIS A 319 15.64 -10.95 8.11
N PHE A 320 15.95 -10.71 9.39
CA PHE A 320 14.97 -10.59 10.47
C PHE A 320 14.04 -9.39 10.25
N TYR A 321 14.61 -8.21 9.94
CA TYR A 321 13.84 -6.97 9.76
C TYR A 321 13.22 -6.73 8.38
N VAL A 322 13.61 -7.46 7.34
CA VAL A 322 13.15 -7.15 5.98
C VAL A 322 13.20 -8.38 5.09
N ARG A 323 12.30 -8.47 4.13
CA ARG A 323 12.37 -9.41 3.01
C ARG A 323 11.99 -8.68 1.74
N LEU A 324 12.33 -9.24 0.59
CA LEU A 324 11.79 -8.77 -0.68
C LEU A 324 10.64 -9.67 -1.08
N PHE A 325 9.51 -9.08 -1.46
CA PHE A 325 8.35 -9.84 -1.89
C PHE A 325 8.71 -10.73 -3.09
N PRO A 326 8.33 -12.02 -3.10
CA PRO A 326 8.66 -12.93 -4.19
C PRO A 326 8.23 -12.38 -5.56
N VAL A 327 9.02 -12.66 -6.60
CA VAL A 327 8.82 -12.18 -7.98
C VAL A 327 8.96 -10.66 -8.13
N VAL A 328 8.04 -9.88 -7.56
CA VAL A 328 7.93 -8.42 -7.76
C VAL A 328 9.05 -7.64 -7.08
N GLY A 329 9.49 -8.08 -5.90
CA GLY A 329 10.72 -7.59 -5.27
C GLY A 329 10.64 -6.27 -4.49
N PHE A 330 9.44 -5.75 -4.17
CA PHE A 330 9.33 -4.64 -3.23
C PHE A 330 9.71 -5.10 -1.81
N PRO A 331 10.27 -4.21 -0.97
CA PRO A 331 10.63 -4.54 0.41
C PRO A 331 9.38 -4.69 1.29
N VAL A 332 9.40 -5.68 2.16
CA VAL A 332 8.45 -5.89 3.25
C VAL A 332 9.25 -5.82 4.54
N PHE A 333 8.97 -4.83 5.38
CA PHE A 333 9.65 -4.66 6.66
C PHE A 333 8.90 -5.48 7.72
N LYS A 334 9.64 -6.32 8.42
CA LYS A 334 9.14 -7.27 9.42
C LYS A 334 9.73 -6.92 10.77
N ASN A 335 9.07 -7.33 11.85
CA ASN A 335 9.60 -7.19 13.20
C ASN A 335 9.98 -5.74 13.59
N GLU A 336 9.40 -4.74 12.92
CA GLU A 336 9.48 -3.34 13.33
C GLU A 336 8.37 -3.07 14.35
N ASN A 337 8.71 -3.05 15.64
CA ASN A 337 7.69 -2.90 16.67
C ASN A 337 7.00 -1.52 16.56
N PRO A 338 5.65 -1.47 16.53
CA PRO A 338 4.90 -0.22 16.44
C PRO A 338 4.91 0.62 17.72
N TYR A 339 5.19 0.03 18.89
CA TYR A 339 5.14 0.67 20.21
C TYR A 339 3.82 1.46 20.44
N PRO A 340 2.65 0.80 20.40
CA PRO A 340 1.35 1.49 20.33
C PRO A 340 0.94 2.17 21.64
N THR A 341 1.49 1.73 22.76
CA THR A 341 1.27 2.34 24.08
C THR A 341 2.05 3.64 24.26
N MET A 342 3.07 3.90 23.45
CA MET A 342 3.94 5.09 23.52
C MET A 342 3.52 6.16 22.51
N LYS A 343 2.27 6.64 22.60
CA LYS A 343 1.70 7.63 21.66
C LYS A 343 2.57 8.87 21.48
N TYR A 344 3.10 9.40 22.58
CA TYR A 344 4.20 10.35 22.59
C TYR A 344 5.44 9.68 23.20
N PRO A 345 6.35 9.14 22.38
CA PRO A 345 7.50 8.38 22.87
C PRO A 345 8.54 9.29 23.54
N ASP A 346 9.33 8.71 24.45
CA ASP A 346 10.52 9.38 25.01
C ASP A 346 11.57 9.70 23.92
N VAL A 347 12.63 10.43 24.28
CA VAL A 347 13.63 10.90 23.30
C VAL A 347 14.31 9.74 22.56
N GLY A 348 14.62 8.64 23.25
CA GLY A 348 15.24 7.48 22.62
C GLY A 348 14.36 6.88 21.52
N PHE A 349 13.09 6.64 21.81
CA PHE A 349 12.13 6.12 20.81
C PHE A 349 11.85 7.12 19.68
N ARG A 350 11.90 8.43 19.95
CA ARG A 350 11.82 9.46 18.91
C ARG A 350 13.03 9.45 17.97
N ILE A 351 14.24 9.27 18.50
CA ILE A 351 15.45 9.08 17.69
C ILE A 351 15.35 7.77 16.88
N LEU A 352 14.84 6.69 17.48
CA LEU A 352 14.57 5.44 16.76
C LEU A 352 13.64 5.65 15.57
N ALA A 353 12.56 6.41 15.72
CA ALA A 353 11.63 6.72 14.63
C ALA A 353 12.35 7.39 13.44
N LEU A 354 13.19 8.38 13.74
CA LEU A 354 14.02 9.06 12.74
C LEU A 354 14.97 8.07 12.05
N TYR A 355 15.73 7.27 12.83
CA TYR A 355 16.71 6.34 12.27
C TYR A 355 16.06 5.22 11.46
N ARG A 356 14.93 4.68 11.92
CA ARG A 356 14.17 3.63 11.23
C ARG A 356 13.70 4.13 9.87
N TYR A 357 12.98 5.26 9.82
CA TYR A 357 12.50 5.80 8.55
C TYR A 357 13.67 6.21 7.64
N TRP A 358 14.64 6.96 8.16
CA TRP A 358 15.77 7.46 7.37
C TRP A 358 16.55 6.31 6.71
N ASN A 359 16.81 5.23 7.44
CA ASN A 359 17.54 4.08 6.92
C ASN A 359 16.69 3.20 6.00
N ILE A 360 15.38 3.07 6.23
CA ILE A 360 14.48 2.44 5.25
C ILE A 360 14.62 3.14 3.88
N ILE A 361 14.60 4.47 3.86
CA ILE A 361 14.81 5.25 2.63
C ILE A 361 16.22 5.04 2.06
N GLN A 362 17.24 5.05 2.92
CA GLN A 362 18.64 4.93 2.49
C GLN A 362 18.92 3.63 1.72
N TYR A 363 18.27 2.53 2.11
CA TYR A 363 18.60 1.20 1.59
C TYR A 363 17.52 0.57 0.71
N TYR A 364 16.26 1.01 0.82
CA TYR A 364 15.12 0.33 0.21
C TYR A 364 14.18 1.23 -0.60
N PHE A 365 14.42 2.55 -0.66
CA PHE A 365 13.66 3.42 -1.56
C PHE A 365 14.30 3.45 -2.98
N PRO A 366 13.60 2.98 -4.03
CA PRO A 366 14.17 2.85 -5.38
C PRO A 366 14.54 4.18 -6.03
N TYR A 367 13.95 5.29 -5.56
CA TYR A 367 14.15 6.63 -6.10
C TYR A 367 14.95 7.55 -5.19
N LYS A 368 15.82 7.01 -4.33
CA LYS A 368 16.63 7.83 -3.41
C LYS A 368 17.42 8.94 -4.14
N TYR A 369 17.91 8.66 -5.34
CA TYR A 369 18.61 9.65 -6.18
C TYR A 369 17.71 10.81 -6.67
N LEU A 370 16.39 10.69 -6.59
CA LEU A 370 15.41 11.71 -6.99
C LEU A 370 14.86 12.56 -5.84
N ILE A 371 15.28 12.30 -4.59
CA ILE A 371 14.87 13.11 -3.42
C ILE A 371 15.20 14.59 -3.64
N GLY A 372 16.32 14.89 -4.32
CA GLY A 372 16.72 16.24 -4.73
C GLY A 372 17.58 16.99 -3.71
N GLU A 373 18.03 16.30 -2.66
CA GLU A 373 18.90 16.83 -1.62
C GLU A 373 19.78 15.73 -1.02
N ASP A 374 20.81 16.13 -0.28
CA ASP A 374 21.68 15.18 0.42
C ASP A 374 20.92 14.55 1.60
N TRP A 375 20.49 13.31 1.42
CA TRP A 375 19.75 12.56 2.42
C TRP A 375 20.49 12.51 3.77
N LYS A 376 21.83 12.48 3.80
CA LYS A 376 22.60 12.48 5.05
C LYS A 376 22.52 13.82 5.80
N LYS A 377 22.34 14.94 5.08
CA LYS A 377 22.07 16.25 5.71
C LYS A 377 20.65 16.30 6.27
N VAL A 378 19.68 15.63 5.63
CA VAL A 378 18.33 15.51 6.19
C VAL A 378 18.36 14.80 7.54
N LEU A 379 19.12 13.72 7.70
CA LEU A 379 19.30 13.07 9.01
C LEU A 379 19.77 14.07 10.07
N GLN A 380 20.83 14.81 9.75
CA GLN A 380 21.40 15.82 10.64
C GLN A 380 20.40 16.92 11.02
N GLU A 381 19.62 17.40 10.04
CA GLU A 381 18.60 18.44 10.21
C GLU A 381 17.47 17.97 11.13
N PHE A 382 17.07 16.70 11.04
CA PHE A 382 15.94 16.17 11.79
C PHE A 382 16.27 15.68 13.20
N ILE A 383 17.54 15.44 13.53
CA ILE A 383 17.96 15.12 14.90
C ILE A 383 17.47 16.16 15.92
N PRO A 384 17.75 17.46 15.78
CA PRO A 384 17.25 18.44 16.73
C PRO A 384 15.72 18.57 16.70
N LYS A 385 15.08 18.43 15.53
CA LYS A 385 13.62 18.52 15.41
C LYS A 385 12.92 17.40 16.20
N ILE A 386 13.39 16.16 16.07
CA ILE A 386 12.75 15.01 16.70
C ILE A 386 12.97 14.98 18.22
N ILE A 387 14.15 15.42 18.68
CA ILE A 387 14.49 15.54 20.11
C ILE A 387 13.67 16.65 20.77
N ASN A 388 13.50 17.78 20.09
CA ASN A 388 12.84 18.96 20.65
C ASN A 388 11.32 19.01 20.46
N ALA A 389 10.72 18.05 19.74
CA ALA A 389 9.26 17.94 19.68
C ALA A 389 8.71 17.84 21.12
N THR A 390 7.75 18.69 21.50
CA THR A 390 7.33 18.82 22.91
C THR A 390 6.09 18.03 23.26
N ASN A 391 5.38 17.52 22.24
CA ASN A 391 4.11 16.82 22.39
C ASN A 391 3.85 15.88 21.19
N GLU A 392 2.79 15.08 21.29
CA GLU A 392 2.39 14.10 20.27
C GLU A 392 2.15 14.73 18.89
N THR A 393 1.55 15.93 18.84
CA THR A 393 1.28 16.66 17.59
C THR A 393 2.56 17.10 16.91
N GLU A 394 3.49 17.72 17.65
CA GLU A 394 4.78 18.15 17.10
C GLU A 394 5.63 16.96 16.65
N TYR A 395 5.61 15.86 17.39
CA TYR A 395 6.27 14.62 16.99
C TYR A 395 5.69 14.08 15.69
N THR A 396 4.37 13.94 15.60
CA THR A 396 3.67 13.45 14.40
C THR A 396 3.92 14.34 13.19
N LEU A 397 3.87 15.67 13.36
CA LEU A 397 4.16 16.62 12.29
C LEU A 397 5.63 16.61 11.85
N THR A 398 6.56 16.38 12.78
CA THR A 398 7.98 16.23 12.45
C THR A 398 8.21 14.97 11.62
N ILE A 399 7.56 13.86 11.96
CA ILE A 399 7.60 12.63 11.15
C ILE A 399 6.96 12.86 9.77
N LEU A 400 5.82 13.54 9.70
CA LEU A 400 5.19 13.88 8.41
C LEU A 400 6.07 14.80 7.56
N GLU A 401 6.78 15.74 8.19
CA GLU A 401 7.76 16.60 7.51
C GLU A 401 8.92 15.77 6.94
N LEU A 402 9.46 14.81 7.71
CA LEU A 402 10.50 13.88 7.25
C LEU A 402 10.01 13.03 6.06
N ILE A 403 8.82 12.46 6.15
CA ILE A 403 8.19 11.69 5.06
C ILE A 403 8.02 12.58 3.82
N THR A 404 7.64 13.85 4.00
CA THR A 404 7.43 14.77 2.88
C THR A 404 8.71 15.03 2.08
N ARG A 405 9.90 14.90 2.70
CA ARG A 405 11.20 15.16 2.05
C ARG A 405 11.50 14.20 0.90
N ILE A 406 11.00 12.97 0.92
CA ILE A 406 11.34 11.98 -0.11
C ILE A 406 10.64 12.22 -1.45
N ASN A 407 9.66 13.14 -1.48
CA ASN A 407 8.87 13.48 -2.67
C ASN A 407 8.25 12.24 -3.34
N ASP A 408 7.41 11.52 -2.59
CA ASP A 408 6.71 10.32 -3.04
C ASP A 408 5.21 10.42 -2.73
N SER A 409 4.35 10.31 -3.74
CA SER A 409 2.89 10.34 -3.57
C SER A 409 2.30 9.08 -2.93
N HIS A 410 3.08 8.01 -2.74
CA HIS A 410 2.67 6.85 -1.93
C HIS A 410 3.06 6.98 -0.45
N ALA A 411 4.01 7.86 -0.14
CA ALA A 411 4.52 8.01 1.21
C ALA A 411 3.69 9.02 1.99
N SER A 412 3.06 8.60 3.08
CA SER A 412 2.31 9.47 3.98
C SER A 412 2.13 8.77 5.32
N ILE A 413 1.54 9.46 6.30
CA ILE A 413 1.03 8.80 7.49
C ILE A 413 -0.34 8.22 7.16
N TRP A 414 -0.47 6.91 7.24
CA TRP A 414 -1.66 6.15 6.87
C TRP A 414 -2.44 5.71 8.13
N GLY A 415 -3.54 4.99 7.93
CA GLY A 415 -4.28 4.35 9.03
C GLY A 415 -5.22 5.28 9.81
N GLY A 416 -5.50 6.48 9.29
CA GLY A 416 -6.42 7.42 9.93
C GLY A 416 -5.87 7.98 11.26
N ASN A 417 -4.55 8.23 11.32
CA ASN A 417 -3.88 8.79 12.49
C ASN A 417 -4.66 9.97 13.10
N GLN A 418 -5.13 9.77 14.33
CA GLN A 418 -6.05 10.70 15.00
C GLN A 418 -5.42 12.06 15.25
N VAL A 419 -4.15 12.11 15.61
CA VAL A 419 -3.40 13.36 15.87
C VAL A 419 -3.39 14.23 14.62
N LEU A 420 -3.04 13.65 13.47
CA LEU A 420 -3.01 14.36 12.20
C LEU A 420 -4.41 14.79 11.75
N ASN A 421 -5.42 13.94 11.95
CA ASN A 421 -6.80 14.27 11.65
C ASN A 421 -7.31 15.42 12.54
N ASN A 422 -6.99 15.43 13.83
CA ASN A 422 -7.32 16.52 14.74
C ASN A 422 -6.57 17.80 14.38
N TYR A 423 -5.30 17.70 13.97
CA TYR A 423 -4.53 18.86 13.53
C TYR A 423 -5.12 19.51 12.27
N LYS A 424 -5.56 18.70 11.30
CA LYS A 424 -6.15 19.17 10.03
C LYS A 424 -7.61 19.58 10.15
N GLY A 425 -8.37 18.92 11.02
CA GLY A 425 -9.82 19.09 11.17
C GLY A 425 -10.59 17.79 10.92
N LEU A 426 -11.49 17.44 11.85
CA LEU A 426 -12.37 16.27 11.73
C LEU A 426 -13.65 16.54 10.91
N ASN A 427 -14.04 17.81 10.75
CA ASN A 427 -15.21 18.22 10.01
C ASN A 427 -14.83 18.70 8.60
N TYR A 428 -15.67 18.33 7.64
CA TYR A 428 -15.50 18.60 6.21
C TYR A 428 -16.60 19.54 5.73
N SER A 429 -16.26 20.42 4.81
CA SER A 429 -17.25 21.04 3.94
C SER A 429 -17.76 20.03 2.90
N VAL A 430 -19.00 20.22 2.45
CA VAL A 430 -19.56 19.49 1.30
C VAL A 430 -19.01 19.98 -0.03
N VAL A 431 -18.25 21.08 -0.02
CA VAL A 431 -17.63 21.69 -1.20
C VAL A 431 -16.32 20.96 -1.52
N ASP A 432 -16.19 20.47 -2.75
CA ASP A 432 -14.96 19.88 -3.30
C ASP A 432 -14.21 20.95 -4.10
N LEU A 433 -12.93 21.15 -3.76
CA LEU A 433 -12.07 22.12 -4.43
C LEU A 433 -11.09 21.41 -5.37
N SER A 434 -10.74 22.07 -6.46
CA SER A 434 -9.61 21.69 -7.32
C SER A 434 -8.81 22.93 -7.68
N PHE A 435 -7.50 22.77 -7.89
CA PHE A 435 -6.67 23.88 -8.37
C PHE A 435 -6.77 23.98 -9.89
N ILE A 436 -7.44 25.02 -10.37
CA ILE A 436 -7.68 25.31 -11.79
C ILE A 436 -7.14 26.72 -12.06
N GLU A 437 -6.32 26.89 -13.10
CA GLU A 437 -5.60 28.15 -13.36
C GLU A 437 -4.84 28.66 -12.12
N ASN A 438 -4.25 27.74 -11.35
CA ASN A 438 -3.56 27.98 -10.08
C ASN A 438 -4.42 28.61 -8.96
N LYS A 439 -5.75 28.52 -9.05
CA LYS A 439 -6.70 29.02 -8.05
C LYS A 439 -7.50 27.86 -7.47
N ALA A 440 -7.82 27.92 -6.18
CA ALA A 440 -8.72 26.96 -5.55
C ALA A 440 -10.15 27.24 -6.00
N VAL A 441 -10.72 26.36 -6.82
CA VAL A 441 -12.02 26.54 -7.48
C VAL A 441 -12.99 25.48 -7.00
N VAL A 442 -14.23 25.90 -6.71
CA VAL A 442 -15.34 24.99 -6.44
C VAL A 442 -15.61 24.15 -7.68
N ASN A 443 -15.29 22.87 -7.61
CA ASN A 443 -15.36 21.95 -8.74
C ASN A 443 -16.55 20.99 -8.62
N TYR A 444 -16.94 20.64 -7.39
CA TYR A 444 -17.97 19.64 -7.16
C TYR A 444 -18.62 19.80 -5.77
N PHE A 445 -19.78 19.20 -5.55
CA PHE A 445 -20.45 19.14 -4.25
C PHE A 445 -20.67 17.69 -3.84
N ASN A 446 -20.11 17.31 -2.69
CA ASN A 446 -20.22 15.96 -2.12
C ASN A 446 -21.61 15.66 -1.54
N ASP A 447 -22.51 16.62 -1.49
CA ASP A 447 -23.93 16.42 -1.24
C ASP A 447 -24.74 17.52 -1.94
N ASP A 448 -25.73 17.15 -2.76
CA ASP A 448 -26.45 18.10 -3.60
C ASP A 448 -27.35 19.05 -2.78
N THR A 449 -27.93 18.56 -1.69
CA THR A 449 -28.82 19.35 -0.82
C THR A 449 -28.00 20.31 0.02
N LEU A 450 -27.02 19.80 0.75
CA LEU A 450 -26.14 20.63 1.58
C LEU A 450 -25.28 21.57 0.72
N GLY A 451 -24.91 21.14 -0.50
CA GLY A 451 -24.21 21.97 -1.48
C GLY A 451 -25.01 23.21 -1.85
N LYS A 452 -26.31 23.06 -2.13
CA LYS A 452 -27.22 24.20 -2.39
C LYS A 452 -27.32 25.15 -1.20
N GLU A 453 -27.36 24.63 0.03
CA GLU A 453 -27.39 25.47 1.25
C GLU A 453 -26.15 26.38 1.39
N THR A 454 -25.00 25.97 0.84
CA THR A 454 -23.80 26.82 0.85
C THR A 454 -23.98 28.08 0.01
N GLY A 455 -24.86 28.08 -1.00
CA GLY A 455 -25.01 29.16 -1.98
C GLY A 455 -23.76 29.45 -2.83
N LEU A 456 -22.74 28.60 -2.76
CA LEU A 456 -21.62 28.58 -3.70
C LEU A 456 -22.07 27.97 -5.02
N GLN A 457 -21.31 28.26 -6.08
CA GLN A 457 -21.52 27.73 -7.42
C GLN A 457 -20.24 27.09 -7.93
N ILE A 458 -20.38 26.10 -8.80
CA ILE A 458 -19.26 25.54 -9.56
C ILE A 458 -18.57 26.69 -10.31
N GLY A 459 -17.24 26.79 -10.19
CA GLY A 459 -16.44 27.87 -10.75
C GLY A 459 -16.19 29.06 -9.83
N ASP A 460 -16.77 29.11 -8.62
CA ASP A 460 -16.37 30.09 -7.61
C ASP A 460 -14.92 29.87 -7.20
N VAL A 461 -14.13 30.95 -7.12
CA VAL A 461 -12.73 30.90 -6.68
C VAL A 461 -12.66 31.22 -5.19
N ILE A 462 -12.16 30.31 -4.36
CA ILE A 462 -11.91 30.58 -2.94
C ILE A 462 -10.57 31.32 -2.81
N SER A 463 -10.59 32.52 -2.26
CA SER A 463 -9.39 33.37 -2.07
C SER A 463 -8.89 33.37 -0.63
N LYS A 464 -9.78 33.22 0.36
CA LYS A 464 -9.43 33.07 1.78
C LYS A 464 -10.31 32.04 2.48
N ILE A 465 -9.72 31.40 3.48
CA ILE A 465 -10.38 30.53 4.44
C ILE A 465 -10.03 31.04 5.84
N ASN A 466 -11.08 31.36 6.60
CA ASN A 466 -11.03 32.21 7.77
C ASN A 466 -10.23 33.49 7.44
N ASP A 467 -9.23 33.82 8.25
CA ASP A 467 -8.41 35.03 8.06
C ASP A 467 -7.14 34.80 7.23
N GLN A 468 -6.99 33.62 6.61
CA GLN A 468 -5.80 33.26 5.84
C GLN A 468 -6.09 33.16 4.34
N SER A 469 -5.20 33.73 3.51
CA SER A 469 -5.27 33.50 2.06
C SER A 469 -4.97 32.05 1.71
N VAL A 470 -5.61 31.53 0.66
CA VAL A 470 -5.35 30.18 0.15
C VAL A 470 -3.86 29.99 -0.15
N GLU A 471 -3.20 31.00 -0.71
CA GLU A 471 -1.75 30.98 -0.99
C GLU A 471 -0.92 30.78 0.29
N SER A 472 -1.26 31.48 1.38
CA SER A 472 -0.58 31.32 2.67
C SER A 472 -0.78 29.93 3.26
N ILE A 473 -2.01 29.40 3.18
CA ILE A 473 -2.33 28.04 3.63
C ILE A 473 -1.54 27.01 2.82
N VAL A 474 -1.50 27.15 1.49
CA VAL A 474 -0.69 26.28 0.62
C VAL A 474 0.78 26.33 1.04
N LYS A 475 1.38 27.52 1.10
CA LYS A 475 2.80 27.70 1.45
C LYS A 475 3.16 27.05 2.79
N LYS A 476 2.31 27.22 3.81
CA LYS A 476 2.52 26.63 5.14
C LYS A 476 2.46 25.10 5.13
N ASN A 477 1.61 24.51 4.28
CA ASN A 477 1.35 23.07 4.27
C ASN A 477 2.20 22.29 3.28
N LEU A 478 2.94 22.93 2.37
CA LEU A 478 3.81 22.23 1.40
C LEU A 478 4.83 21.28 2.05
N LYS A 479 5.32 21.62 3.24
CA LYS A 479 6.27 20.80 4.02
C LYS A 479 5.62 19.63 4.76
N TYR A 480 4.29 19.60 4.86
CA TYR A 480 3.50 18.52 5.47
C TYR A 480 2.63 17.80 4.43
N THR A 481 2.92 18.01 3.15
CA THR A 481 2.18 17.41 2.03
C THR A 481 3.13 16.56 1.21
N PRO A 482 3.26 15.26 1.53
CA PRO A 482 3.99 14.32 0.70
C PRO A 482 3.34 14.21 -0.68
N ALA A 483 4.14 14.39 -1.73
CA ALA A 483 3.77 14.09 -3.10
C ALA A 483 5.00 14.16 -4.00
N SER A 484 4.96 13.49 -5.14
CA SER A 484 6.04 13.45 -6.12
C SER A 484 6.23 14.75 -6.89
N ASN A 485 5.19 15.58 -7.04
CA ASN A 485 5.29 16.85 -7.75
C ASN A 485 4.31 17.91 -7.21
N TYR A 486 4.51 19.16 -7.63
CA TYR A 486 3.73 20.30 -7.12
C TYR A 486 2.22 20.23 -7.47
N PRO A 487 1.79 19.86 -8.69
CA PRO A 487 0.36 19.64 -8.98
C PRO A 487 -0.29 18.66 -8.01
N THR A 488 0.42 17.58 -7.67
CA THR A 488 -0.08 16.58 -6.71
C THR A 488 -0.10 17.10 -5.27
N LYS A 489 0.87 17.94 -4.87
CA LYS A 489 0.78 18.65 -3.58
C LYS A 489 -0.46 19.54 -3.51
N LEU A 490 -0.77 20.27 -4.59
CA LEU A 490 -1.98 21.10 -4.66
C LEU A 490 -3.26 20.26 -4.58
N ARG A 491 -3.30 19.11 -5.27
CA ARG A 491 -4.37 18.12 -5.15
C ARG A 491 -4.59 17.69 -3.70
N GLU A 492 -3.54 17.27 -3.00
CA GLU A 492 -3.64 16.83 -1.60
C GLU A 492 -4.06 17.97 -0.67
N ILE A 493 -3.56 19.20 -0.86
CA ILE A 493 -3.95 20.37 -0.06
C ILE A 493 -5.42 20.72 -0.27
N ALA A 494 -5.91 20.65 -1.52
CA ALA A 494 -7.32 20.88 -1.81
C ALA A 494 -8.22 19.87 -1.10
N ILE A 495 -7.86 18.59 -1.14
CA ILE A 495 -8.67 17.48 -0.59
C ILE A 495 -8.55 17.37 0.93
N ARG A 496 -7.38 17.64 1.51
CA ARG A 496 -7.04 17.28 2.90
C ARG A 496 -6.65 18.47 3.78
N THR A 497 -6.85 19.71 3.33
CA THR A 497 -6.44 20.88 4.13
C THR A 497 -7.38 22.07 4.01
N LEU A 498 -7.73 22.52 2.80
CA LEU A 498 -8.39 23.82 2.63
C LEU A 498 -9.74 23.94 3.36
N LEU A 499 -10.63 22.96 3.24
CA LEU A 499 -11.98 23.03 3.83
C LEU A 499 -12.22 21.99 4.93
N LEU A 500 -11.18 21.73 5.72
CA LEU A 500 -11.23 20.90 6.92
C LEU A 500 -11.08 21.80 8.16
N THR A 501 -11.84 21.52 9.21
CA THR A 501 -11.75 22.23 10.51
C THR A 501 -12.26 21.35 11.65
N ASN A 502 -11.97 21.70 12.90
CA ASN A 502 -12.63 21.11 14.08
C ASN A 502 -13.90 21.86 14.47
N ASP A 503 -14.12 23.05 13.93
CA ASP A 503 -15.34 23.82 14.14
C ASP A 503 -16.51 23.28 13.31
N THR A 504 -17.72 23.76 13.58
CA THR A 504 -18.93 23.44 12.81
C THR A 504 -19.15 24.37 11.61
N ILE A 505 -18.29 25.39 11.47
CA ILE A 505 -18.37 26.40 10.41
C ILE A 505 -16.97 26.79 9.93
N ILE A 506 -16.90 27.30 8.70
CA ILE A 506 -15.73 27.97 8.13
C ILE A 506 -16.19 29.29 7.51
N ASN A 507 -15.45 30.37 7.74
CA ASN A 507 -15.63 31.62 7.00
C ASN A 507 -14.79 31.57 5.72
N ILE A 508 -15.35 31.95 4.58
CA ILE A 508 -14.62 31.98 3.30
C ILE A 508 -14.77 33.33 2.62
N GLU A 509 -13.72 33.77 1.95
CA GLU A 509 -13.78 34.79 0.90
C GLU A 509 -13.73 34.06 -0.45
N TYR A 510 -14.67 34.37 -1.33
CA TYR A 510 -14.72 33.81 -2.68
C TYR A 510 -14.95 34.89 -3.74
N ILE A 511 -14.54 34.60 -4.97
CA ILE A 511 -14.66 35.49 -6.12
C ILE A 511 -15.66 34.87 -7.10
N ARG A 512 -16.72 35.61 -7.39
CA ARG A 512 -17.71 35.32 -8.45
C ARG A 512 -17.87 36.56 -9.31
N ASP A 513 -17.78 36.41 -10.63
CA ASP A 513 -17.90 37.51 -11.60
C ASP A 513 -16.99 38.70 -11.29
N ASN A 514 -15.73 38.41 -10.93
CA ASN A 514 -14.71 39.37 -10.49
C ASN A 514 -15.05 40.17 -9.22
N GLN A 515 -16.13 39.81 -8.50
CA GLN A 515 -16.50 40.42 -7.23
C GLN A 515 -16.11 39.52 -6.07
N LYS A 516 -15.43 40.11 -5.07
CA LYS A 516 -15.15 39.44 -3.80
C LYS A 516 -16.40 39.42 -2.93
N ARG A 517 -16.67 38.27 -2.34
CA ARG A 517 -17.81 38.03 -1.44
C ARG A 517 -17.31 37.20 -0.26
N THR A 518 -17.98 37.32 0.87
CA THR A 518 -17.70 36.51 2.05
C THR A 518 -18.92 35.68 2.43
N LYS A 519 -18.68 34.51 3.01
CA LYS A 519 -19.76 33.65 3.51
C LYS A 519 -19.27 32.70 4.59
N ILE A 520 -20.16 32.40 5.52
CA ILE A 520 -19.98 31.31 6.48
C ILE A 520 -20.63 30.06 5.90
N ILE A 521 -19.87 28.97 5.79
CA ILE A 521 -20.37 27.66 5.36
C ILE A 521 -20.29 26.67 6.52
N LYS A 522 -21.26 25.77 6.59
CA LYS A 522 -21.28 24.70 7.60
C LYS A 522 -20.28 23.61 7.22
N THR A 523 -19.69 23.00 8.24
CA THR A 523 -18.90 21.77 8.13
C THR A 523 -19.56 20.69 8.97
N ASN A 524 -19.39 19.43 8.55
CA ASN A 524 -19.98 18.29 9.24
C ASN A 524 -18.96 17.17 9.38
N SER A 525 -19.19 16.25 10.32
CA SER A 525 -18.36 15.06 10.44
C SER A 525 -18.39 14.24 9.15
N SER A 526 -17.31 13.49 8.90
CA SER A 526 -17.14 12.64 7.71
C SER A 526 -18.28 11.62 7.50
N ASN A 527 -18.99 11.22 8.57
CA ASN A 527 -20.13 10.31 8.45
C ASN A 527 -21.39 10.98 7.88
N LYS A 528 -21.49 12.30 7.98
CA LYS A 528 -22.63 13.08 7.46
C LYS A 528 -22.38 13.62 6.06
N VAL A 529 -21.14 13.95 5.73
CA VAL A 529 -20.76 14.34 4.36
C VAL A 529 -20.39 13.10 3.58
N LYS A 530 -20.97 12.88 2.40
CA LYS A 530 -20.53 11.82 1.49
C LYS A 530 -19.21 12.23 0.83
N ILE A 531 -18.13 12.36 1.60
CA ILE A 531 -16.80 12.86 1.14
C ILE A 531 -16.22 12.04 -0.03
N TRP A 532 -16.74 10.84 -0.26
CA TRP A 532 -16.38 9.95 -1.37
C TRP A 532 -17.43 9.93 -2.50
N LYS A 533 -18.43 10.83 -2.51
CA LYS A 533 -19.51 10.85 -3.51
C LYS A 533 -18.95 10.94 -4.92
N LYS A 534 -18.03 11.87 -5.18
CA LYS A 534 -17.38 12.03 -6.51
C LYS A 534 -16.76 10.71 -7.01
N HIS A 535 -16.12 9.96 -6.11
CA HIS A 535 -15.56 8.66 -6.43
C HIS A 535 -16.65 7.62 -6.72
N PHE A 536 -17.69 7.54 -5.89
CA PHE A 536 -18.80 6.61 -6.08
C PHE A 536 -19.66 6.92 -7.31
N ASP A 537 -19.88 8.19 -7.62
CA ASP A 537 -20.57 8.63 -8.84
C ASP A 537 -19.79 8.18 -10.08
N ASN A 538 -18.47 8.34 -10.09
CA ASN A 538 -17.63 7.79 -11.17
C ASN A 538 -17.72 6.26 -11.27
N LEU A 539 -17.82 5.56 -10.13
CA LEU A 539 -18.02 4.10 -10.13
C LEU A 539 -19.42 3.66 -10.58
N ALA A 540 -20.42 4.54 -10.47
CA ALA A 540 -21.79 4.31 -10.91
C ALA A 540 -21.98 4.57 -12.41
N ASP A 541 -21.09 5.36 -13.02
CA ASP A 541 -21.11 5.65 -14.45
C ASP A 541 -20.81 4.41 -15.31
N THR A 542 -21.30 4.43 -16.54
CA THR A 542 -21.02 3.39 -17.54
C THR A 542 -19.55 3.41 -17.92
N CYS A 543 -18.97 2.22 -18.05
CA CYS A 543 -17.61 2.07 -18.56
C CYS A 543 -17.47 2.42 -20.05
N PHE A 544 -18.57 2.59 -20.76
CA PHE A 544 -18.60 2.75 -22.20
C PHE A 544 -19.77 3.62 -22.67
N LYS A 545 -19.50 4.49 -23.65
CA LYS A 545 -20.52 5.15 -24.47
C LYS A 545 -19.95 5.48 -25.86
N LEU A 546 -20.82 5.54 -26.87
CA LEU A 546 -20.49 6.21 -28.13
C LEU A 546 -20.79 7.70 -27.95
N ILE A 547 -19.78 8.56 -28.10
CA ILE A 547 -19.99 10.02 -28.14
C ILE A 547 -20.80 10.39 -29.37
N ASN A 548 -20.47 9.73 -30.49
CA ASN A 548 -21.24 9.70 -31.73
C ASN A 548 -20.90 8.37 -32.44
N PRO A 549 -21.50 8.05 -33.60
CA PRO A 549 -21.25 6.78 -34.30
C PRO A 549 -19.78 6.52 -34.69
N LYS A 550 -18.92 7.55 -34.69
CA LYS A 550 -17.51 7.49 -35.09
C LYS A 550 -16.53 7.56 -33.91
N ILE A 551 -16.97 7.89 -32.70
CA ILE A 551 -16.08 8.11 -31.55
C ILE A 551 -16.62 7.38 -30.32
N ALA A 552 -15.82 6.46 -29.80
CA ALA A 552 -16.11 5.76 -28.55
C ALA A 552 -15.40 6.42 -27.36
N TYR A 553 -16.03 6.32 -26.19
CA TYR A 553 -15.45 6.68 -24.91
C TYR A 553 -15.46 5.45 -23.98
N ILE A 554 -14.33 5.22 -23.32
CA ILE A 554 -14.10 4.14 -22.36
C ILE A 554 -13.60 4.76 -21.06
N ASN A 555 -14.31 4.51 -19.96
CA ASN A 555 -13.82 4.82 -18.62
C ASN A 555 -12.97 3.65 -18.11
N ASN A 556 -11.65 3.85 -17.98
CA ASN A 556 -10.71 2.81 -17.53
C ASN A 556 -10.99 2.36 -16.09
N SER A 557 -11.65 3.20 -15.28
CA SER A 557 -12.00 2.89 -13.89
C SER A 557 -12.98 1.72 -13.78
N THR A 558 -14.06 1.75 -14.57
CA THR A 558 -15.20 0.83 -14.44
C THR A 558 -15.24 -0.26 -15.49
N LEU A 559 -14.34 -0.23 -16.50
CA LEU A 559 -14.26 -1.26 -17.54
C LEU A 559 -13.91 -2.64 -16.97
N LYS A 560 -14.77 -3.62 -17.24
CA LYS A 560 -14.55 -5.04 -16.92
C LYS A 560 -14.12 -5.81 -18.16
N THR A 561 -13.19 -6.76 -17.98
CA THR A 561 -12.77 -7.71 -19.03
C THR A 561 -13.95 -8.39 -19.74
N SER A 562 -14.99 -8.79 -19.00
CA SER A 562 -16.17 -9.46 -19.56
C SER A 562 -17.00 -8.60 -20.50
N PHE A 563 -16.85 -7.28 -20.47
CA PHE A 563 -17.57 -6.37 -21.37
C PHE A 563 -16.86 -6.17 -22.70
N MET A 564 -15.56 -6.46 -22.78
CA MET A 564 -14.75 -6.17 -23.95
C MET A 564 -15.24 -6.82 -25.24
N PRO A 565 -15.67 -8.10 -25.29
CA PRO A 565 -16.18 -8.68 -26.54
C PRO A 565 -17.39 -7.91 -27.12
N LYS A 566 -18.30 -7.44 -26.26
CA LYS A 566 -19.47 -6.66 -26.70
C LYS A 566 -19.10 -5.24 -27.10
N ILE A 567 -18.24 -4.58 -26.32
CA ILE A 567 -17.73 -3.24 -26.63
C ILE A 567 -16.97 -3.27 -27.95
N TRP A 568 -16.14 -4.31 -28.18
CA TRP A 568 -15.34 -4.46 -29.38
C TRP A 568 -16.16 -4.41 -30.66
N GLU A 569 -17.28 -5.14 -30.70
CA GLU A 569 -18.18 -5.12 -31.86
C GLU A 569 -18.73 -3.73 -32.19
N LEU A 570 -18.84 -2.86 -31.19
CA LEU A 570 -19.32 -1.48 -31.34
C LEU A 570 -18.19 -0.50 -31.72
N ILE A 571 -16.94 -0.78 -31.33
CA ILE A 571 -15.83 0.18 -31.51
C ILE A 571 -14.87 -0.18 -32.64
N LYS A 572 -14.83 -1.43 -33.11
CA LYS A 572 -13.78 -1.88 -34.06
C LYS A 572 -13.69 -1.05 -35.36
N ASN A 573 -14.80 -0.42 -35.75
CA ASN A 573 -14.92 0.40 -36.96
C ASN A 573 -15.07 1.91 -36.67
N THR A 574 -14.90 2.37 -35.43
CA THR A 574 -14.94 3.81 -35.11
C THR A 574 -13.66 4.49 -35.58
N ASP A 575 -13.72 5.80 -35.84
CA ASP A 575 -12.57 6.63 -36.25
C ASP A 575 -11.59 6.85 -35.08
N GLY A 576 -12.11 6.90 -33.84
CA GLY A 576 -11.27 6.95 -32.65
C GLY A 576 -11.95 6.42 -31.38
N ILE A 577 -11.11 6.10 -30.40
CA ILE A 577 -11.52 5.79 -29.02
C ILE A 577 -10.85 6.75 -28.05
N ILE A 578 -11.56 7.14 -27.00
CA ILE A 578 -11.06 7.92 -25.87
C ILE A 578 -11.03 7.01 -24.65
N ILE A 579 -9.86 6.78 -24.08
CA ILE A 579 -9.62 5.99 -22.88
C ILE A 579 -9.32 6.96 -21.73
N ASP A 580 -10.25 7.08 -20.79
CA ASP A 580 -10.12 7.98 -19.65
C ASP A 580 -9.38 7.33 -18.50
N CYS A 581 -8.12 7.72 -18.29
CA CYS A 581 -7.25 7.21 -17.22
C CYS A 581 -7.17 8.17 -16.02
N ARG A 582 -7.94 9.26 -16.01
CA ARG A 582 -7.96 10.26 -14.92
C ARG A 582 -8.42 9.66 -13.59
N PHE A 583 -9.12 8.53 -13.61
CA PHE A 583 -9.59 7.81 -12.42
C PHE A 583 -8.86 6.48 -12.23
N SER A 584 -8.74 6.07 -10.97
CA SER A 584 -8.09 4.80 -10.61
C SER A 584 -8.83 3.58 -11.18
N PRO A 585 -8.14 2.59 -11.79
CA PRO A 585 -8.76 1.38 -12.31
C PRO A 585 -9.30 0.48 -11.20
N HIS A 586 -10.61 0.29 -11.14
CA HIS A 586 -11.22 -0.62 -10.16
C HIS A 586 -11.05 -2.10 -10.55
N TYR A 587 -11.17 -2.41 -11.84
CA TYR A 587 -11.04 -3.79 -12.34
C TYR A 587 -9.70 -4.09 -13.04
N ALA A 588 -8.83 -3.09 -13.21
CA ALA A 588 -7.51 -3.19 -13.87
C ALA A 588 -7.55 -3.93 -15.24
N PRO A 589 -8.23 -3.37 -16.26
CA PRO A 589 -8.49 -4.04 -17.53
C PRO A 589 -7.30 -4.05 -18.51
N LEU A 590 -6.07 -3.72 -18.06
CA LEU A 590 -4.88 -3.46 -18.90
C LEU A 590 -4.72 -4.46 -20.05
N ASP A 591 -4.56 -5.75 -19.75
CA ASP A 591 -4.30 -6.78 -20.77
C ASP A 591 -5.53 -7.03 -21.64
N SER A 592 -6.73 -6.93 -21.05
CA SER A 592 -7.97 -7.14 -21.79
C SER A 592 -8.15 -6.09 -22.87
N LEU A 593 -7.98 -4.80 -22.53
CA LEU A 593 -8.10 -3.72 -23.50
C LEU A 593 -6.93 -3.76 -24.50
N SER A 594 -5.70 -3.92 -24.01
CA SER A 594 -4.51 -4.00 -24.86
C SER A 594 -4.57 -5.13 -25.89
N SER A 595 -5.24 -6.24 -25.59
CA SER A 595 -5.42 -7.33 -26.57
C SER A 595 -6.15 -6.92 -27.86
N TYR A 596 -6.93 -5.83 -27.83
CA TYR A 596 -7.61 -5.24 -28.99
C TYR A 596 -6.86 -4.07 -29.61
N LEU A 597 -5.99 -3.39 -28.84
CA LEU A 597 -5.25 -2.21 -29.33
C LEU A 597 -3.96 -2.59 -30.07
N TYR A 598 -3.38 -3.74 -29.76
CA TYR A 598 -2.03 -4.10 -30.20
C TYR A 598 -1.99 -5.08 -31.37
N PRO A 599 -1.11 -4.88 -32.37
CA PRO A 599 -0.85 -5.87 -33.41
C PRO A 599 -0.06 -7.09 -32.91
N LYS A 600 0.80 -6.87 -31.92
CA LYS A 600 1.73 -7.85 -31.35
C LYS A 600 2.09 -7.45 -29.92
N LYS A 601 2.74 -8.36 -29.20
CA LYS A 601 3.23 -8.09 -27.84
C LYS A 601 4.34 -7.02 -27.87
N THR A 602 4.22 -5.99 -27.03
CA THR A 602 5.11 -4.81 -27.02
C THR A 602 5.53 -4.42 -25.59
N PRO A 603 6.83 -4.18 -25.34
CA PRO A 603 7.32 -3.64 -24.08
C PRO A 603 6.80 -2.24 -23.76
N TYR A 604 6.39 -2.00 -22.51
CA TYR A 604 5.90 -0.68 -22.09
C TYR A 604 6.45 -0.19 -20.74
N ALA A 605 6.94 -1.06 -19.87
CA ALA A 605 7.52 -0.68 -18.59
C ALA A 605 8.76 -1.53 -18.25
N LYS A 606 9.74 -0.91 -17.59
CA LYS A 606 10.97 -1.55 -17.09
C LYS A 606 11.04 -1.32 -15.58
N PHE A 607 11.52 -2.31 -14.85
CA PHE A 607 11.47 -2.32 -13.39
C PHE A 607 12.84 -2.42 -12.75
N THR A 608 13.01 -1.77 -11.59
CA THR A 608 14.14 -2.03 -10.70
C THR A 608 13.73 -2.80 -9.47
N LYS A 609 14.66 -3.64 -9.00
CA LYS A 609 14.51 -4.42 -7.78
C LYS A 609 15.70 -4.16 -6.85
N GLY A 610 15.41 -4.04 -5.55
CA GLY A 610 16.43 -3.93 -4.51
C GLY A 610 17.17 -5.26 -4.29
N ASN A 611 18.31 -5.21 -3.60
CA ASN A 611 19.08 -6.42 -3.25
C ASN A 611 19.16 -6.61 -1.73
N ILE A 612 18.69 -7.76 -1.24
CA ILE A 612 18.68 -8.07 0.19
C ILE A 612 20.09 -8.33 0.76
N LYS A 613 21.02 -8.86 -0.06
CA LYS A 613 22.42 -9.12 0.33
C LYS A 613 23.31 -7.88 0.16
N THR A 614 22.88 -6.91 -0.64
CA THR A 614 23.57 -5.64 -0.86
C THR A 614 22.57 -4.48 -0.73
N PRO A 615 22.08 -4.18 0.48
CA PRO A 615 21.10 -3.12 0.70
C PRO A 615 21.53 -1.79 0.08
N GLY A 616 20.61 -1.09 -0.60
CA GLY A 616 20.91 0.13 -1.36
C GLY A 616 21.32 -0.10 -2.82
N LEU A 617 21.53 -1.34 -3.25
CA LEU A 617 21.71 -1.69 -4.66
C LEU A 617 20.35 -1.89 -5.34
N PHE A 618 20.14 -1.22 -6.47
CA PHE A 618 18.98 -1.42 -7.35
C PHE A 618 19.44 -1.73 -8.77
N THR A 619 18.90 -2.81 -9.33
CA THR A 619 19.22 -3.29 -10.68
C THR A 619 17.96 -3.42 -11.49
N PHE A 620 18.07 -3.21 -12.80
CA PHE A 620 16.99 -3.54 -13.72
C PHE A 620 16.91 -5.05 -13.91
N ASN A 621 15.72 -5.61 -13.68
CA ASN A 621 15.54 -7.06 -13.65
C ASN A 621 14.41 -7.56 -14.57
N TYR A 622 13.45 -6.72 -14.91
CA TYR A 622 12.25 -7.12 -15.65
C TYR A 622 11.76 -6.00 -16.57
N ILE A 623 11.26 -6.38 -17.75
CA ILE A 623 10.56 -5.50 -18.67
C ILE A 623 9.19 -6.13 -18.91
N ASP A 624 8.13 -5.41 -18.58
CA ASP A 624 6.77 -5.85 -18.85
C ASP A 624 6.31 -5.49 -20.25
N SER A 625 5.41 -6.31 -20.77
CA SER A 625 4.91 -6.19 -22.14
C SER A 625 3.46 -6.62 -22.21
N THR A 626 2.64 -5.88 -22.95
CA THR A 626 1.23 -6.19 -23.16
C THR A 626 0.92 -6.38 -24.64
N GLY A 627 -0.33 -6.72 -24.96
CA GLY A 627 -0.77 -7.07 -26.30
C GLY A 627 -0.47 -8.53 -26.68
N LYS A 628 -1.02 -8.93 -27.83
CA LYS A 628 -0.86 -10.26 -28.42
C LYS A 628 -0.86 -10.15 -29.94
N GLU A 629 -0.49 -11.21 -30.64
CA GLU A 629 -0.67 -11.27 -32.10
C GLU A 629 -2.16 -11.08 -32.45
N ASN A 630 -2.47 -9.97 -33.12
CA ASN A 630 -3.83 -9.61 -33.50
C ASN A 630 -3.79 -8.76 -34.79
N LYS A 631 -4.13 -9.35 -35.93
CA LYS A 631 -4.18 -8.63 -37.22
C LYS A 631 -5.33 -7.61 -37.27
N GLU A 632 -6.40 -7.91 -36.54
CA GLU A 632 -7.62 -7.12 -36.40
C GLU A 632 -7.53 -6.12 -35.25
N TYR A 633 -6.32 -5.70 -34.86
CA TYR A 633 -6.15 -4.66 -33.85
C TYR A 633 -6.81 -3.35 -34.30
N TYR A 634 -7.21 -2.53 -33.33
CA TYR A 634 -7.88 -1.27 -33.58
C TYR A 634 -7.03 -0.32 -34.43
N LYS A 635 -7.55 0.12 -35.58
CA LYS A 635 -6.80 0.96 -36.55
C LYS A 635 -7.03 2.46 -36.36
N GLY A 636 -8.12 2.85 -35.71
CA GLY A 636 -8.44 4.25 -35.45
C GLY A 636 -7.49 4.89 -34.43
N LYS A 637 -7.73 6.16 -34.11
CA LYS A 637 -6.93 6.90 -33.13
C LYS A 637 -7.26 6.48 -31.70
N VAL A 638 -6.25 6.33 -30.85
CA VAL A 638 -6.41 5.97 -29.43
C VAL A 638 -6.01 7.15 -28.55
N ILE A 639 -6.98 7.87 -28.02
CA ILE A 639 -6.71 9.02 -27.15
C ILE A 639 -6.71 8.58 -25.69
N ILE A 640 -5.68 8.92 -24.93
CA ILE A 640 -5.54 8.59 -23.50
C ILE A 640 -5.61 9.87 -22.69
N LEU A 641 -6.58 9.99 -21.78
CA LEU A 641 -6.73 11.16 -20.93
C LEU A 641 -6.04 10.96 -19.58
N VAL A 642 -5.20 11.92 -19.18
CA VAL A 642 -4.47 11.90 -17.91
C VAL A 642 -4.46 13.27 -17.23
N ASN A 643 -4.27 13.30 -15.92
CA ASN A 643 -4.12 14.52 -15.12
C ASN A 643 -3.50 14.19 -13.75
N GLU A 644 -3.47 15.14 -12.82
CA GLU A 644 -2.90 14.97 -11.47
C GLU A 644 -3.63 13.91 -10.60
N GLN A 645 -4.80 13.44 -11.03
CA GLN A 645 -5.53 12.33 -10.38
C GLN A 645 -5.06 10.95 -10.90
N THR A 646 -4.38 10.92 -12.04
CA THR A 646 -3.78 9.71 -12.62
C THR A 646 -2.57 9.32 -11.76
N GLN A 647 -2.72 8.28 -10.94
CA GLN A 647 -1.67 7.84 -10.00
C GLN A 647 -1.50 6.32 -10.04
N SER A 648 -0.27 5.84 -9.85
CA SER A 648 0.02 4.43 -9.60
C SER A 648 -0.50 3.55 -10.74
N SER A 649 -1.39 2.60 -10.43
CA SER A 649 -2.01 1.74 -11.43
C SER A 649 -2.59 2.49 -12.64
N SER A 650 -3.13 3.70 -12.49
CA SER A 650 -3.58 4.48 -13.65
C SER A 650 -2.43 4.96 -14.55
N GLU A 651 -1.30 5.36 -13.96
CA GLU A 651 -0.09 5.73 -14.71
C GLU A 651 0.45 4.50 -15.45
N TYR A 652 0.47 3.35 -14.78
CA TYR A 652 0.87 2.07 -15.39
C TYR A 652 0.02 1.68 -16.60
N HIS A 653 -1.31 1.86 -16.51
CA HIS A 653 -2.22 1.62 -17.63
C HIS A 653 -2.00 2.65 -18.75
N ALA A 654 -1.81 3.93 -18.42
CA ALA A 654 -1.53 4.97 -19.41
C ALA A 654 -0.22 4.68 -20.17
N MET A 655 0.84 4.24 -19.48
CA MET A 655 2.09 3.79 -20.11
C MET A 655 1.86 2.65 -21.09
N ALA A 656 1.04 1.66 -20.69
CA ALA A 656 0.67 0.56 -21.55
C ALA A 656 -0.13 1.04 -22.76
N TYR A 657 -1.16 1.87 -22.59
CA TYR A 657 -1.98 2.30 -23.72
C TYR A 657 -1.23 3.24 -24.69
N GLN A 658 -0.27 4.03 -24.20
CA GLN A 658 0.57 4.91 -25.01
C GLN A 658 1.51 4.17 -25.98
N LYS A 659 1.70 2.85 -25.82
CA LYS A 659 2.48 2.05 -26.79
C LYS A 659 1.63 1.41 -27.89
N ALA A 660 0.30 1.61 -27.88
CA ALA A 660 -0.58 1.16 -28.95
C ALA A 660 -0.36 2.00 -30.23
N PRO A 661 -0.58 1.45 -31.44
CA PRO A 661 -0.55 2.24 -32.66
C PRO A 661 -1.56 3.40 -32.62
N ASN A 662 -1.20 4.53 -33.23
CA ASN A 662 -2.05 5.73 -33.33
C ASN A 662 -2.51 6.29 -31.97
N SER A 663 -1.77 6.02 -30.89
CA SER A 663 -2.09 6.55 -29.57
C SER A 663 -1.58 7.97 -29.36
N ILE A 664 -2.37 8.80 -28.66
CA ILE A 664 -2.01 10.16 -28.27
C ILE A 664 -2.46 10.39 -26.82
N VAL A 665 -1.56 10.82 -25.96
CA VAL A 665 -1.85 11.19 -24.57
C VAL A 665 -2.21 12.67 -24.50
N ILE A 666 -3.36 12.99 -23.91
CA ILE A 666 -3.87 14.35 -23.75
C ILE A 666 -4.12 14.63 -22.27
N GLY A 667 -3.68 15.79 -21.78
CA GLY A 667 -4.02 16.25 -20.45
C GLY A 667 -2.86 16.95 -19.75
N SER A 668 -2.66 16.68 -18.46
CA SER A 668 -1.65 17.35 -17.63
C SER A 668 -0.78 16.37 -16.85
N THR A 669 0.26 16.90 -16.19
CA THR A 669 1.18 16.14 -15.34
C THR A 669 0.44 15.22 -14.36
N THR A 670 0.77 13.94 -14.39
CA THR A 670 0.21 12.92 -13.51
C THR A 670 0.81 12.96 -12.11
N ALA A 671 0.35 12.07 -11.22
CA ALA A 671 0.80 12.05 -9.83
C ALA A 671 2.27 11.64 -9.64
N ALA A 672 2.87 11.05 -10.68
CA ALA A 672 4.28 10.66 -10.76
C ALA A 672 4.70 9.72 -9.62
N ALA A 673 3.86 8.73 -9.34
CA ALA A 673 4.09 7.74 -8.31
C ALA A 673 3.58 6.38 -8.80
N ASP A 674 4.38 5.75 -9.67
CA ASP A 674 4.14 4.39 -10.14
C ASP A 674 5.03 3.39 -9.38
N GLY A 675 4.53 2.16 -9.23
CA GLY A 675 5.15 1.09 -8.48
C GLY A 675 4.29 0.56 -7.34
N ASN A 676 4.57 -0.68 -6.96
CA ASN A 676 4.02 -1.31 -5.77
C ASN A 676 4.41 -0.52 -4.50
N VAL A 677 3.52 -0.51 -3.52
CA VAL A 677 3.72 0.20 -2.26
C VAL A 677 4.13 -0.78 -1.17
N SER A 678 5.14 -0.40 -0.38
CA SER A 678 5.54 -1.09 0.84
C SER A 678 4.85 -0.45 2.05
N THR A 679 3.64 -0.90 2.38
CA THR A 679 2.74 -0.26 3.38
C THR A 679 2.80 -0.84 4.78
N GLU A 680 3.58 -1.91 5.02
CA GLU A 680 3.43 -2.76 6.20
C GLU A 680 4.29 -2.34 7.42
N PHE A 681 4.74 -1.08 7.49
CA PHE A 681 5.69 -0.69 8.55
C PHE A 681 5.28 0.51 9.39
N TYR A 682 5.72 0.46 10.64
CA TYR A 682 5.36 1.39 11.69
C TYR A 682 6.60 2.07 12.24
N LEU A 683 6.43 3.32 12.68
CA LEU A 683 7.37 4.04 13.52
C LEU A 683 6.83 4.08 14.97
N PRO A 684 7.69 4.23 15.98
CA PRO A 684 7.28 4.35 17.38
C PRO A 684 6.10 5.31 17.60
N GLY A 685 5.11 4.89 18.39
CA GLY A 685 3.85 5.59 18.58
C GLY A 685 2.73 5.16 17.62
N GLU A 686 2.85 3.97 17.01
CA GLU A 686 1.89 3.41 16.05
C GLU A 686 1.71 4.28 14.79
N ILE A 687 2.77 4.97 14.37
CA ILE A 687 2.70 5.79 13.15
C ILE A 687 2.95 4.88 11.94
N MET A 688 1.85 4.43 11.32
CA MET A 688 1.89 3.66 10.08
C MET A 688 2.28 4.55 8.91
N THR A 689 3.25 4.11 8.11
CA THR A 689 3.71 4.84 6.92
C THR A 689 4.01 3.88 5.78
N ALA A 690 4.32 4.42 4.61
CA ALA A 690 4.61 3.64 3.43
C ALA A 690 5.65 4.34 2.55
N ILE A 691 6.20 3.58 1.60
CA ILE A 691 7.03 4.10 0.51
C ILE A 691 6.69 3.36 -0.78
N THR A 692 6.98 3.96 -1.93
CA THR A 692 7.08 3.21 -3.18
C THR A 692 8.20 2.18 -3.06
N GLY A 693 7.89 0.92 -3.36
CA GLY A 693 8.74 -0.24 -3.11
C GLY A 693 9.46 -0.81 -4.34
N ILE A 694 9.03 -0.47 -5.56
CA ILE A 694 9.74 -0.80 -6.81
C ILE A 694 9.89 0.44 -7.69
N GLY A 695 10.97 0.50 -8.46
CA GLY A 695 11.12 1.52 -9.49
C GLY A 695 10.43 1.10 -10.77
N VAL A 696 9.63 1.98 -11.37
CA VAL A 696 8.96 1.80 -12.67
C VAL A 696 9.46 2.86 -13.64
N TYR A 697 9.85 2.42 -14.82
CA TYR A 697 10.52 3.24 -15.83
C TYR A 697 9.92 2.95 -17.20
N TYR A 698 10.08 3.88 -18.14
CA TYR A 698 9.87 3.56 -19.55
C TYR A 698 10.87 2.48 -20.02
N PRO A 699 10.60 1.75 -21.13
CA PRO A 699 11.46 0.67 -21.59
C PRO A 699 12.91 1.08 -21.89
N ASN A 700 13.12 2.35 -22.21
CA ASN A 700 14.44 2.96 -22.43
C ASN A 700 15.15 3.39 -21.12
N GLY A 701 14.56 3.14 -19.95
CA GLY A 701 15.07 3.56 -18.64
C GLY A 701 14.68 4.98 -18.22
N GLY A 702 13.85 5.68 -18.99
CA GLY A 702 13.33 7.01 -18.66
C GLY A 702 12.47 7.01 -17.39
N GLU A 703 12.58 8.07 -16.59
CA GLU A 703 11.92 8.21 -15.29
C GLU A 703 10.41 8.47 -15.43
N THR A 704 9.62 7.89 -14.52
CA THR A 704 8.21 8.26 -14.30
C THR A 704 8.00 8.89 -12.92
N GLN A 705 8.75 8.50 -11.90
CA GLN A 705 8.69 9.14 -10.58
C GLN A 705 9.09 10.62 -10.69
N ARG A 706 8.39 11.50 -9.95
CA ARG A 706 8.51 12.99 -9.98
C ARG A 706 8.07 13.66 -11.29
N ILE A 707 8.20 12.99 -12.43
CA ILE A 707 7.88 13.54 -13.76
C ILE A 707 6.44 13.24 -14.17
N GLY A 708 6.00 11.99 -13.99
CA GLY A 708 4.70 11.48 -14.42
C GLY A 708 4.69 10.99 -15.86
N ILE A 709 3.49 10.72 -16.37
CA ILE A 709 3.25 10.44 -17.78
C ILE A 709 3.20 11.78 -18.50
N VAL A 710 4.13 11.98 -19.44
CA VAL A 710 4.22 13.22 -20.21
C VAL A 710 3.16 13.18 -21.32
N PRO A 711 2.20 14.12 -21.35
CA PRO A 711 1.20 14.16 -22.40
C PRO A 711 1.83 14.60 -23.73
N ASP A 712 1.35 14.04 -24.84
CA ASP A 712 1.71 14.48 -26.19
C ASP A 712 1.08 15.86 -26.49
N ILE A 713 -0.11 16.12 -25.93
CA ILE A 713 -0.80 17.41 -26.01
C ILE A 713 -1.20 17.84 -24.60
N GLU A 714 -0.58 18.92 -24.11
CA GLU A 714 -0.95 19.48 -22.81
C GLU A 714 -2.32 20.20 -22.89
N VAL A 715 -3.25 19.79 -22.03
CA VAL A 715 -4.57 20.40 -21.87
C VAL A 715 -4.91 20.43 -20.38
N LYS A 716 -5.36 21.57 -19.90
CA LYS A 716 -5.84 21.77 -18.52
C LYS A 716 -7.25 22.34 -18.56
N PRO A 717 -8.12 21.97 -17.62
CA PRO A 717 -9.42 22.61 -17.49
C PRO A 717 -9.27 24.12 -17.26
N THR A 718 -10.23 24.91 -17.77
CA THR A 718 -10.32 26.33 -17.47
C THR A 718 -11.44 26.60 -16.48
N ILE A 719 -11.38 27.73 -15.76
CA ILE A 719 -12.47 28.10 -14.84
C ILE A 719 -13.79 28.26 -15.63
N GLU A 720 -13.71 28.80 -16.84
CA GLU A 720 -14.85 28.99 -17.71
C GLU A 720 -15.42 27.67 -18.23
N GLY A 721 -14.56 26.68 -18.54
CA GLY A 721 -14.99 25.33 -18.88
C GLY A 721 -15.79 24.69 -17.75
N ILE A 722 -15.25 24.76 -16.53
CA ILE A 722 -15.88 24.21 -15.33
C ILE A 722 -17.24 24.86 -15.03
N LYS A 723 -17.35 26.19 -15.14
CA LYS A 723 -18.64 26.90 -15.00
C LYS A 723 -19.70 26.44 -15.99
N ASN A 724 -19.28 26.16 -17.22
CA ASN A 724 -20.16 25.75 -18.31
C ASN A 724 -20.37 24.23 -18.39
N GLY A 725 -19.85 23.46 -17.42
CA GLY A 725 -19.96 21.99 -17.42
C GLY A 725 -19.24 21.31 -18.58
N ARG A 726 -18.22 21.97 -19.15
CA ARG A 726 -17.41 21.45 -20.26
C ARG A 726 -16.26 20.60 -19.73
N ASP A 727 -15.87 19.61 -20.53
CA ASP A 727 -14.66 18.82 -20.32
C ASP A 727 -13.72 19.08 -21.50
N GLU A 728 -12.83 20.06 -21.35
CA GLU A 728 -11.94 20.49 -22.44
C GLU A 728 -10.96 19.39 -22.89
N LEU A 729 -10.69 18.39 -22.04
CA LEU A 729 -9.86 17.25 -22.41
C LEU A 729 -10.62 16.33 -23.38
N ILE A 730 -11.90 16.07 -23.12
CA ILE A 730 -12.76 15.30 -24.05
C ILE A 730 -13.00 16.10 -25.33
N GLU A 731 -13.27 17.41 -25.26
CA GLU A 731 -13.42 18.26 -26.44
C GLU A 731 -12.17 18.22 -27.33
N LYS A 732 -10.98 18.32 -26.71
CA LYS A 732 -9.73 18.23 -27.45
C LYS A 732 -9.52 16.85 -28.07
N ALA A 733 -9.86 15.78 -27.35
CA ALA A 733 -9.78 14.43 -27.87
C ALA A 733 -10.66 14.23 -29.12
N ILE A 734 -11.90 14.75 -29.10
CA ILE A 734 -12.80 14.73 -30.25
C ILE A 734 -12.22 15.52 -31.42
N GLU A 735 -11.66 16.72 -31.17
CA GLU A 735 -10.99 17.53 -32.20
C GLU A 735 -9.84 16.77 -32.86
N VAL A 736 -8.98 16.11 -32.06
CA VAL A 736 -7.84 15.33 -32.55
C VAL A 736 -8.30 14.13 -33.37
N ILE A 737 -9.36 13.44 -32.96
CA ILE A 737 -9.90 12.31 -33.72
C ILE A 737 -10.42 12.75 -35.10
N ASN A 738 -11.12 13.88 -35.16
CA ASN A 738 -11.71 14.40 -36.40
C ASN A 738 -10.70 15.03 -37.38
N LYS A 739 -9.50 15.39 -36.93
CA LYS A 739 -8.43 15.89 -37.80
C LYS A 739 -7.81 14.75 -38.59
N HIS A 740 -8.04 14.72 -39.91
CA HIS A 740 -7.46 13.73 -40.81
C HIS A 740 -5.96 13.90 -40.99
#